data_AF-A0A179GKH9-F1
#
_entry.id   AF-A0A179GKH9-F1
#
_cell.length_a   1.000
_cell.length_b   1.000
_cell.length_c   1.000
_cell.angle_alpha   90.00
_cell.angle_beta   90.00
_cell.angle_gamma   90.00
#
_symmetry.space_group_name_H-M   'P 1'
#
loop_
_entity.id
_entity.type
_entity.pdbx_description
1 polymer ?
#
loop_
_entity_poly.entity_id
_entity_poly.type
_entity_poly.pdbx_seq_one_letter_code
_entity_poly.pdbx_strand_id
1 'polypeptide(L)'
;MRFLTASTLLALAGAAHAASSWTFSDGTVTVASRAADNVVEKFSDADRVKKSVTLGFQDTLKVSLTAQEGSKAKRPHQAFLVLKEASGLEAPFPLTVKASGKGTVQITHKDLPVQLLLSQSPLEASLIIASQGSAKGSVTPVFDINLKLDVNGPTPAYEKPLRYGSLAEIHHIFRAGPKNPPKIVSLVFSLAVLATVPALLVGWLVLGANVSHISKALGSAPVSHAVFFGSIVAMEGVFFLYYSSWNLFQVLPAIGVVGAAAFLSGTKALGEVQRRLSTSHPFILSVSFTNRDHPPTTSAELYKTPGLLETLTKMADASQTFPSVEETLQHPAYPGTIWALEPHRHGILGAAVNRGGPVNIAWAIHGSGPVKLVMIMGLAGVKTSWQRQTRYFGHDRGETYSVLLIDNRGMGGSDKPLARYSTSQMAVDVLDVLDHVGWTAPRSVNVVGISLGGMIAQELACAAPQRIQSLSLLCTSAHVRSGKSLPQTLVERAGMLKPKAEGDAIADTGRSIFVAGWLAAPDAEDLPVPGVTPRCGDVPGGYRMFENNFQRFQAQELTKRRADGAFTLRGFLCQLVAAGWHRKSDEQLRGMADAVGRERIMVMHGTGDNMITVANGQKLIDVIEPGTGLIVEGMGHAPIMERFKWFNELLEERLNEWTKL
;
A
#
# COMPACT_ATOMS: atom_id res chain seq x y z
N MET A 1 27.35 38.10 -125.90
CA MET A 1 27.98 36.78 -125.64
C MET A 1 28.26 36.68 -124.15
N ARG A 2 27.93 35.65 -123.38
CA ARG A 2 27.36 34.32 -123.65
C ARG A 2 26.93 33.72 -122.29
N PHE A 3 25.72 33.15 -122.25
CA PHE A 3 25.15 32.17 -121.31
C PHE A 3 24.82 32.58 -119.85
N LEU A 4 23.65 33.20 -119.71
CA LEU A 4 22.68 32.92 -118.65
C LEU A 4 21.68 31.89 -119.20
N THR A 5 21.52 30.73 -118.55
CA THR A 5 20.27 29.93 -118.42
C THR A 5 20.52 28.57 -117.78
N ALA A 6 19.77 28.33 -116.71
CA ALA A 6 19.27 27.08 -116.13
C ALA A 6 19.80 25.71 -116.61
N SER A 7 20.07 24.85 -115.62
CA SER A 7 19.67 23.43 -115.69
C SER A 7 19.12 23.01 -114.33
N THR A 8 17.84 23.33 -114.16
CA THR A 8 16.87 22.72 -113.26
C THR A 8 16.72 21.24 -113.56
N LEU A 9 16.89 20.36 -112.57
CA LEU A 9 16.17 19.09 -112.41
C LEU A 9 16.63 18.40 -111.10
N LEU A 10 16.00 18.74 -109.97
CA LEU A 10 15.45 17.79 -108.99
C LEU A 10 14.79 18.58 -107.85
N ALA A 11 13.58 19.06 -108.10
CA ALA A 11 12.66 19.47 -107.06
C ALA A 11 11.28 18.93 -107.42
N LEU A 12 10.96 17.74 -106.91
CA LEU A 12 9.64 17.34 -106.42
C LEU A 12 9.68 15.89 -105.87
N ALA A 13 9.15 15.75 -104.65
CA ALA A 13 8.81 14.54 -103.88
C ALA A 13 9.92 13.87 -103.02
N GLY A 14 9.83 14.06 -101.70
CA GLY A 14 10.57 13.29 -100.69
C GLY A 14 10.51 13.94 -99.30
N ALA A 15 9.35 13.81 -98.64
CA ALA A 15 8.97 14.40 -97.35
C ALA A 15 10.07 14.70 -96.32
N ALA A 16 10.02 15.92 -95.78
CA ALA A 16 10.65 16.28 -94.52
C ALA A 16 10.26 15.26 -93.42
N HIS A 17 11.22 14.46 -92.97
CA HIS A 17 11.08 13.75 -91.70
C HIS A 17 11.24 14.78 -90.59
N ALA A 18 10.14 15.42 -90.19
CA ALA A 18 10.06 16.00 -88.86
C ALA A 18 10.38 14.86 -87.88
N ALA A 19 11.36 15.08 -87.00
CA ALA A 19 11.66 14.11 -85.95
C ALA A 19 10.38 13.85 -85.16
N SER A 20 9.84 12.64 -85.26
CA SER A 20 8.62 12.27 -84.53
C SER A 20 8.92 12.33 -83.04
N SER A 21 8.00 12.89 -82.26
CA SER A 21 8.05 12.82 -80.80
C SER A 21 6.92 11.96 -80.29
N TRP A 22 7.15 11.29 -79.17
CA TRP A 22 6.08 10.66 -78.40
C TRP A 22 5.32 11.74 -77.65
N THR A 23 4.00 11.73 -77.75
CA THR A 23 3.09 12.64 -77.06
C THR A 23 1.83 11.87 -76.64
N PHE A 24 0.85 12.56 -76.06
CA PHE A 24 -0.45 11.97 -75.77
C PHE A 24 -1.59 12.99 -75.97
N SER A 25 -2.77 12.47 -76.25
CA SER A 25 -4.03 13.23 -76.30
C SER A 25 -5.06 12.65 -75.34
N ASP A 26 -6.14 13.40 -75.13
CA ASP A 26 -7.32 12.95 -74.38
C ASP A 26 -7.00 12.46 -72.96
N GLY A 27 -6.02 13.10 -72.31
CA GLY A 27 -5.63 12.79 -70.95
C GLY A 27 -6.77 13.13 -69.99
N THR A 28 -7.18 12.15 -69.19
CA THR A 28 -8.14 12.34 -68.11
C THR A 28 -7.61 11.74 -66.82
N VAL A 29 -7.72 12.50 -65.73
CA VAL A 29 -7.52 12.01 -64.37
C VAL A 29 -8.88 11.98 -63.69
N THR A 30 -9.21 10.84 -63.09
CA THR A 30 -10.45 10.61 -62.37
C THR A 30 -10.12 10.14 -60.97
N VAL A 31 -10.56 10.87 -59.95
CA VAL A 31 -10.59 10.37 -58.57
C VAL A 31 -11.99 9.84 -58.31
N ALA A 32 -12.08 8.52 -58.22
CA ALA A 32 -13.31 7.87 -57.80
C ALA A 32 -13.33 7.79 -56.27
N SER A 33 -14.21 8.56 -55.65
CA SER A 33 -14.41 8.52 -54.19
C SER A 33 -15.65 7.69 -53.85
N ARG A 34 -15.58 6.94 -52.74
CA ARG A 34 -16.77 6.27 -52.18
C ARG A 34 -17.65 7.22 -51.36
N ALA A 35 -17.11 8.36 -50.92
CA ALA A 35 -17.75 9.29 -50.00
C ALA A 35 -18.17 10.63 -50.63
N ALA A 36 -17.71 10.92 -51.85
CA ALA A 36 -17.97 12.16 -52.58
C ALA A 36 -18.11 11.92 -54.09
N ASP A 37 -18.60 12.93 -54.82
CA ASP A 37 -18.69 12.86 -56.29
C ASP A 37 -17.32 12.68 -56.95
N ASN A 38 -17.29 11.95 -58.06
CA ASN A 38 -16.07 11.70 -58.81
C ASN A 38 -15.50 13.00 -59.39
N VAL A 39 -14.23 13.30 -59.08
CA VAL A 39 -13.52 14.45 -59.66
C VAL A 39 -12.89 14.00 -60.96
N VAL A 40 -13.26 14.64 -62.09
CA VAL A 40 -12.70 14.35 -63.42
C VAL A 40 -12.07 15.62 -63.97
N GLU A 41 -10.75 15.60 -64.18
CA GLU A 41 -10.01 16.69 -64.81
C GLU A 41 -9.37 16.20 -66.11
N LYS A 42 -9.29 17.09 -67.10
CA LYS A 42 -8.67 16.80 -68.39
C LYS A 42 -7.33 17.49 -68.50
N PHE A 43 -6.38 16.83 -69.15
CA PHE A 43 -5.05 17.36 -69.41
C PHE A 43 -4.54 16.88 -70.77
N SER A 44 -3.55 17.59 -71.31
CA SER A 44 -2.92 17.28 -72.58
C SER A 44 -1.40 17.38 -72.43
N ASP A 45 -0.66 17.08 -73.50
CA ASP A 45 0.80 17.26 -73.50
C ASP A 45 1.23 18.73 -73.36
N ALA A 46 0.33 19.68 -73.67
CA ALA A 46 0.58 21.12 -73.55
C ALA A 46 -0.03 21.75 -72.29
N ASP A 47 -1.11 21.16 -71.75
CA ASP A 47 -1.92 21.75 -70.69
C ASP A 47 -1.95 20.86 -69.45
N ARG A 48 -1.28 21.33 -68.38
CA ARG A 48 -1.30 20.75 -67.03
C ARG A 48 -2.57 21.14 -66.28
N VAL A 49 -3.11 20.24 -65.46
CA VAL A 49 -4.20 20.59 -64.53
C VAL A 49 -3.67 21.57 -63.47
N LYS A 50 -4.24 22.77 -63.41
CA LYS A 50 -3.79 23.84 -62.48
C LYS A 50 -4.21 23.58 -61.03
N LYS A 51 -5.27 22.80 -60.81
CA LYS A 51 -5.79 22.47 -59.49
C LYS A 51 -5.25 21.13 -59.04
N SER A 52 -4.70 21.06 -57.83
CA SER A 52 -4.24 19.80 -57.26
C SER A 52 -5.42 18.86 -57.00
N VAL A 53 -5.25 17.61 -57.41
CA VAL A 53 -6.21 16.53 -57.27
C VAL A 53 -6.07 15.93 -55.87
N THR A 54 -7.15 15.81 -55.11
CA THR A 54 -7.09 15.23 -53.75
C THR A 54 -7.36 13.73 -53.81
N LEU A 55 -6.49 12.91 -53.22
CA LEU A 55 -6.65 11.46 -53.13
C LEU A 55 -6.76 11.03 -51.66
N GLY A 56 -7.98 10.69 -51.24
CA GLY A 56 -8.27 10.18 -49.90
C GLY A 56 -8.00 8.69 -49.74
N PHE A 57 -8.02 8.23 -48.48
CA PHE A 57 -7.68 6.86 -48.08
C PHE A 57 -8.46 5.75 -48.81
N GLN A 58 -9.74 5.97 -49.12
CA GLN A 58 -10.59 4.99 -49.81
C GLN A 58 -10.80 5.31 -51.30
N ASP A 59 -10.14 6.34 -51.81
CA ASP A 59 -10.33 6.80 -53.18
C ASP A 59 -9.43 6.02 -54.15
N THR A 60 -9.85 5.96 -55.41
CA THR A 60 -9.07 5.37 -56.50
C THR A 60 -8.72 6.44 -57.54
N LEU A 61 -7.43 6.66 -57.78
CA LEU A 61 -6.95 7.51 -58.86
C LEU A 61 -6.86 6.70 -60.14
N LYS A 62 -7.58 7.11 -61.18
CA LYS A 62 -7.51 6.52 -62.51
C LYS A 62 -7.03 7.57 -63.50
N VAL A 63 -5.96 7.25 -64.23
CA VAL A 63 -5.46 8.08 -65.31
C VAL A 63 -5.64 7.34 -66.63
N SER A 64 -6.22 8.02 -67.63
CA SER A 64 -6.44 7.49 -68.97
C SER A 64 -5.91 8.47 -70.01
N LEU A 65 -5.35 7.99 -71.12
CA LEU A 65 -4.85 8.81 -72.22
C LEU A 65 -4.76 8.00 -73.52
N THR A 66 -4.51 8.68 -74.64
CA THR A 66 -4.12 8.05 -75.90
C THR A 66 -2.70 8.45 -76.27
N ALA A 67 -1.75 7.51 -76.22
CA ALA A 67 -0.36 7.71 -76.60
C ALA A 67 -0.22 7.80 -78.12
N GLN A 68 0.62 8.71 -78.59
CA GLN A 68 0.83 9.00 -80.00
C GLN A 68 2.32 9.12 -80.34
N GLU A 69 2.68 8.70 -81.55
CA GLU A 69 3.96 9.02 -82.18
C GLU A 69 3.68 10.01 -83.31
N GLY A 70 4.10 11.27 -83.14
CA GLY A 70 3.61 12.38 -83.96
C GLY A 70 2.10 12.57 -83.78
N SER A 71 1.32 12.39 -84.85
CA SER A 71 -0.16 12.48 -84.82
C SER A 71 -0.87 11.13 -84.89
N LYS A 72 -0.12 10.02 -84.85
CA LYS A 72 -0.68 8.65 -84.98
C LYS A 72 -0.72 7.95 -83.63
N ALA A 73 -1.91 7.53 -83.22
CA ALA A 73 -2.08 6.71 -82.02
C ALA A 73 -1.33 5.37 -82.18
N LYS A 74 -0.43 5.10 -81.23
CA LYS A 74 0.45 3.92 -81.29
C LYS A 74 0.81 3.46 -79.89
N ARG A 75 1.01 2.16 -79.73
CA ARG A 75 1.48 1.59 -78.46
C ARG A 75 2.97 1.88 -78.26
N PRO A 76 3.37 2.59 -77.20
CA PRO A 76 4.77 2.80 -76.85
C PRO A 76 5.36 1.56 -76.15
N HIS A 77 6.70 1.46 -76.15
CA HIS A 77 7.42 0.44 -75.39
C HIS A 77 7.42 0.75 -73.88
N GLN A 78 7.49 2.02 -73.52
CA GLN A 78 7.46 2.51 -72.13
C GLN A 78 6.35 3.55 -71.98
N ALA A 79 5.48 3.35 -70.99
CA ALA A 79 4.46 4.30 -70.58
C ALA A 79 4.28 4.21 -69.07
N PHE A 80 4.69 5.24 -68.33
CA PHE A 80 4.62 5.29 -66.88
C PHE A 80 4.00 6.59 -66.40
N LEU A 81 3.21 6.51 -65.33
CA LEU A 81 2.87 7.63 -64.48
C LEU A 81 3.85 7.60 -63.31
N VAL A 82 4.71 8.61 -63.19
CA VAL A 82 5.67 8.74 -62.10
C VAL A 82 5.16 9.75 -61.11
N LEU A 83 5.06 9.35 -59.84
CA LEU A 83 4.74 10.25 -58.74
C LEU A 83 6.03 10.65 -58.05
N LYS A 84 6.25 11.96 -57.90
CA LYS A 84 7.49 12.53 -57.35
C LYS A 84 7.21 13.39 -56.12
N GLU A 85 8.02 13.19 -55.08
CA GLU A 85 8.06 14.04 -53.89
C GLU A 85 9.17 15.10 -54.00
N ALA A 86 9.02 16.22 -53.30
CA ALA A 86 10.01 17.30 -53.23
C ALA A 86 11.42 16.84 -52.77
N SER A 87 11.52 15.74 -52.02
CA SER A 87 12.80 15.15 -51.60
C SER A 87 13.59 14.50 -52.76
N GLY A 88 12.95 14.32 -53.92
CA GLY A 88 13.47 13.58 -55.06
C GLY A 88 13.08 12.10 -55.07
N LEU A 89 12.25 11.64 -54.13
CA LEU A 89 11.71 10.29 -54.14
C LEU A 89 10.68 10.12 -55.26
N GLU A 90 10.78 9.04 -56.04
CA GLU A 90 9.92 8.77 -57.19
C GLU A 90 9.34 7.35 -57.11
N ALA A 91 8.06 7.19 -57.49
CA ALA A 91 7.40 5.91 -57.66
C ALA A 91 6.78 5.80 -59.06
N PRO A 92 7.27 4.89 -59.93
CA PRO A 92 6.70 4.69 -61.26
C PRO A 92 5.54 3.69 -61.25
N PHE A 93 4.45 4.04 -61.94
CA PHE A 93 3.27 3.19 -62.13
C PHE A 93 3.04 2.93 -63.63
N PRO A 94 3.15 1.69 -64.11
CA PRO A 94 3.04 1.39 -65.53
C PRO A 94 1.61 1.56 -66.05
N LEU A 95 1.46 2.17 -67.23
CA LEU A 95 0.18 2.23 -67.93
C LEU A 95 -0.06 0.93 -68.72
N THR A 96 -1.27 0.40 -68.64
CA THR A 96 -1.72 -0.66 -69.53
C THR A 96 -2.15 -0.05 -70.86
N VAL A 97 -1.28 -0.11 -71.89
CA VAL A 97 -1.53 0.49 -73.21
C VAL A 97 -1.90 -0.55 -74.26
N LYS A 98 -3.05 -0.36 -74.92
CA LYS A 98 -3.54 -1.22 -76.03
C LYS A 98 -2.84 -0.87 -77.34
N ALA A 99 -2.97 -1.75 -78.35
CA ALA A 99 -2.45 -1.50 -79.70
C ALA A 99 -2.98 -0.19 -80.32
N SER A 100 -4.20 0.23 -79.94
CA SER A 100 -4.83 1.48 -80.35
C SER A 100 -4.25 2.76 -79.69
N GLY A 101 -3.14 2.66 -78.94
CA GLY A 101 -2.54 3.78 -78.20
C GLY A 101 -3.25 4.15 -76.89
N LYS A 102 -4.48 3.65 -76.64
CA LYS A 102 -5.23 3.92 -75.40
C LYS A 102 -4.55 3.26 -74.19
N GLY A 103 -4.16 4.08 -73.22
CA GLY A 103 -3.47 3.69 -71.99
C GLY A 103 -4.27 4.03 -70.74
N THR A 104 -4.23 3.14 -69.74
CA THR A 104 -4.85 3.40 -68.43
C THR A 104 -4.00 2.89 -67.28
N VAL A 105 -3.98 3.62 -66.17
CA VAL A 105 -3.40 3.19 -64.88
C VAL A 105 -4.38 3.52 -63.75
N GLN A 106 -4.42 2.66 -62.73
CA GLN A 106 -5.22 2.85 -61.52
C GLN A 106 -4.29 2.71 -60.31
N ILE A 107 -4.42 3.63 -59.36
CA ILE A 107 -3.60 3.71 -58.16
C ILE A 107 -4.53 3.96 -56.97
N THR A 108 -4.37 3.16 -55.92
CA THR A 108 -5.00 3.34 -54.61
C THR A 108 -3.95 3.67 -53.56
N HIS A 109 -4.36 4.11 -52.37
CA HIS A 109 -3.43 4.35 -51.26
C HIS A 109 -2.55 3.14 -50.91
N LYS A 110 -3.04 1.92 -51.11
CA LYS A 110 -2.29 0.69 -50.83
C LYS A 110 -1.13 0.45 -51.80
N ASP A 111 -1.22 1.04 -52.99
CA ASP A 111 -0.21 0.90 -54.05
C ASP A 111 0.92 1.93 -53.89
N LEU A 112 0.73 2.94 -53.03
CA LEU A 112 1.72 3.99 -52.77
C LEU A 112 2.75 3.51 -51.73
N PRO A 113 4.06 3.70 -51.97
CA PRO A 113 5.08 3.52 -50.95
C PRO A 113 4.81 4.38 -49.72
N VAL A 114 5.12 3.83 -48.53
CA VAL A 114 4.86 4.50 -47.24
C VAL A 114 5.48 5.89 -47.15
N GLN A 115 6.63 6.11 -47.79
CA GLN A 115 7.34 7.38 -47.80
C GLN A 115 6.56 8.45 -48.57
N LEU A 116 5.94 8.09 -49.70
CA LEU A 116 5.10 9.02 -50.45
C LEU A 116 3.79 9.31 -49.71
N LEU A 117 3.25 8.33 -48.97
CA LEU A 117 2.05 8.53 -48.13
C LEU A 117 2.26 9.53 -46.99
N LEU A 118 3.48 9.63 -46.46
CA LEU A 118 3.85 10.53 -45.36
C LEU A 118 4.30 11.92 -45.83
N SER A 119 4.33 12.16 -47.14
CA SER A 119 4.73 13.44 -47.73
C SER A 119 3.88 14.59 -47.18
N GLN A 120 4.55 15.66 -46.72
CA GLN A 120 3.90 16.90 -46.29
C GLN A 120 3.63 17.86 -47.45
N SER A 121 4.17 17.56 -48.64
CA SER A 121 4.00 18.35 -49.87
C SER A 121 3.14 17.60 -50.90
N PRO A 122 2.43 18.30 -51.80
CA PRO A 122 1.77 17.66 -52.93
C PRO A 122 2.75 16.83 -53.76
N LEU A 123 2.32 15.67 -54.24
CA LEU A 123 3.11 14.82 -55.14
C LEU A 123 2.92 15.26 -56.59
N GLU A 124 4.00 15.47 -57.32
CA GLU A 124 3.93 15.79 -58.74
C GLU A 124 3.75 14.52 -59.57
N ALA A 125 2.70 14.47 -60.39
CA ALA A 125 2.45 13.37 -61.31
C ALA A 125 2.97 13.72 -62.72
N SER A 126 3.90 12.93 -63.23
CA SER A 126 4.50 13.08 -64.56
C SER A 126 4.27 11.85 -65.43
N LEU A 127 3.99 12.06 -66.72
CA LEU A 127 3.84 11.00 -67.71
C LEU A 127 5.12 10.82 -68.50
N ILE A 128 5.63 9.60 -68.52
CA ILE A 128 6.80 9.20 -69.30
C ILE A 128 6.34 8.28 -70.42
N ILE A 129 6.51 8.70 -71.67
CA ILE A 129 6.16 7.92 -72.87
C ILE A 129 7.37 7.85 -73.80
N ALA A 130 7.84 6.64 -74.10
CA ALA A 130 8.99 6.44 -74.98
C ALA A 130 8.95 5.07 -75.66
N SER A 131 9.64 4.97 -76.80
CA SER A 131 9.92 3.70 -77.47
C SER A 131 11.35 3.67 -78.01
N GLN A 132 11.86 2.47 -78.27
CA GLN A 132 13.10 2.32 -79.04
C GLN A 132 12.87 2.83 -80.47
N GLY A 133 13.75 3.71 -80.95
CA GLY A 133 13.67 4.29 -82.29
C GLY A 133 14.24 5.71 -82.36
N SER A 134 14.08 6.37 -83.51
CA SER A 134 14.49 7.76 -83.75
C SER A 134 13.54 8.80 -83.15
N ALA A 135 12.39 8.37 -82.63
CA ALA A 135 11.39 9.26 -82.05
C ALA A 135 11.79 9.70 -80.62
N LYS A 136 11.74 11.00 -80.34
CA LYS A 136 12.10 11.52 -79.00
C LYS A 136 11.02 11.15 -77.97
N GLY A 137 11.43 10.57 -76.84
CA GLY A 137 10.52 10.32 -75.71
C GLY A 137 10.06 11.60 -75.03
N SER A 138 8.92 11.54 -74.33
CA SER A 138 8.35 12.66 -73.57
C SER A 138 8.29 12.37 -72.08
N VAL A 139 8.56 13.40 -71.28
CA VAL A 139 8.42 13.45 -69.82
C VAL A 139 7.63 14.72 -69.51
N THR A 140 6.34 14.59 -69.27
CA THR A 140 5.42 15.72 -69.12
C THR A 140 4.77 15.72 -67.75
N PRO A 141 4.99 16.75 -66.90
CA PRO A 141 4.23 16.94 -65.66
C PRO A 141 2.77 17.29 -65.96
N VAL A 142 1.82 16.53 -65.40
CA VAL A 142 0.40 16.60 -65.81
C VAL A 142 -0.57 17.07 -64.74
N PHE A 143 -0.31 16.80 -63.46
CA PHE A 143 -1.11 17.31 -62.33
C PHE A 143 -0.39 17.07 -60.99
N ASP A 144 -0.87 17.70 -59.92
CA ASP A 144 -0.40 17.47 -58.55
C ASP A 144 -1.43 16.68 -57.74
N ILE A 145 -0.96 15.86 -56.79
CA ILE A 145 -1.78 15.04 -55.91
C ILE A 145 -1.60 15.47 -54.45
N ASN A 146 -2.70 15.85 -53.80
CA ASN A 146 -2.75 16.04 -52.35
C ASN A 146 -3.25 14.76 -51.69
N LEU A 147 -2.43 14.17 -50.81
CA LEU A 147 -2.81 12.96 -50.08
C LEU A 147 -3.52 13.30 -48.78
N LYS A 148 -4.64 12.61 -48.50
CA LYS A 148 -5.32 12.68 -47.21
C LYS A 148 -5.30 11.31 -46.53
N LEU A 149 -4.55 11.21 -45.43
CA LEU A 149 -4.49 10.02 -44.58
C LEU A 149 -5.80 9.82 -43.80
N ASP A 150 -6.07 8.59 -43.38
CA ASP A 150 -7.16 8.28 -42.46
C ASP A 150 -6.90 8.91 -41.09
N VAL A 151 -7.81 9.74 -40.61
CA VAL A 151 -7.71 10.45 -39.33
C VAL A 151 -7.93 9.49 -38.15
N ASN A 152 -8.62 8.36 -38.37
CA ASN A 152 -8.97 7.39 -37.33
C ASN A 152 -8.10 6.12 -37.36
N GLY A 153 -7.18 6.01 -38.33
CA GLY A 153 -6.29 4.87 -38.51
C GLY A 153 -4.89 5.11 -37.93
N PRO A 154 -4.13 4.04 -37.63
CA PRO A 154 -2.74 4.17 -37.19
C PRO A 154 -1.88 4.79 -38.29
N THR A 155 -1.04 5.77 -37.93
CA THR A 155 -0.09 6.37 -38.87
C THR A 155 0.87 5.30 -39.41
N PRO A 156 1.07 5.19 -40.73
CA PRO A 156 1.99 4.20 -41.30
C PRO A 156 3.39 4.33 -40.69
N ALA A 157 3.89 3.25 -40.09
CA ALA A 157 5.21 3.23 -39.49
C ALA A 157 6.28 3.04 -40.57
N TYR A 158 7.19 4.01 -40.70
CA TYR A 158 8.37 3.89 -41.53
C TYR A 158 9.61 3.74 -40.66
N GLU A 159 10.21 2.55 -40.68
CA GLU A 159 11.52 2.33 -40.10
C GLU A 159 12.58 2.84 -41.09
N LYS A 160 13.35 3.86 -40.69
CA LYS A 160 14.42 4.39 -41.53
C LYS A 160 15.46 3.28 -41.76
N PRO A 161 15.85 3.00 -43.01
CA PRO A 161 16.90 2.03 -43.27
C PRO A 161 18.19 2.48 -42.58
N LEU A 162 18.96 1.51 -42.07
CA LEU A 162 20.24 1.75 -41.41
C LEU A 162 21.16 2.52 -42.37
N ARG A 163 21.51 3.76 -42.02
CA ARG A 163 22.46 4.60 -42.75
C ARG A 163 23.66 4.91 -41.86
N TYR A 164 24.86 4.72 -42.37
CA TYR A 164 26.09 5.11 -41.67
C TYR A 164 26.23 6.65 -41.72
N GLY A 165 26.28 7.28 -40.55
CA GLY A 165 26.41 8.74 -40.39
C GLY A 165 26.74 9.09 -38.95
N SER A 166 27.08 10.35 -38.68
CA SER A 166 27.31 10.83 -37.32
C SER A 166 26.02 10.71 -36.50
N LEU A 167 26.09 10.04 -35.35
CA LEU A 167 25.00 10.02 -34.37
C LEU A 167 24.98 11.34 -33.59
N ALA A 168 23.87 11.61 -32.92
CA ALA A 168 23.77 12.73 -32.00
C ALA A 168 24.72 12.55 -30.80
N GLU A 169 25.32 13.65 -30.34
CA GLU A 169 26.17 13.66 -29.17
C GLU A 169 25.37 13.32 -27.90
N ILE A 170 25.96 12.52 -27.01
CA ILE A 170 25.33 12.11 -25.75
C ILE A 170 25.91 12.97 -24.62
N HIS A 171 25.08 13.81 -24.01
CA HIS A 171 25.45 14.53 -22.79
C HIS A 171 25.01 13.75 -21.55
N HIS A 172 25.95 13.47 -20.65
CA HIS A 172 25.62 12.88 -19.36
C HIS A 172 24.94 13.93 -18.46
N ILE A 173 23.66 13.72 -18.14
CA ILE A 173 22.90 14.60 -17.25
C ILE A 173 23.16 14.15 -15.82
N PHE A 174 23.99 14.90 -15.10
CA PHE A 174 24.21 14.68 -13.67
C PHE A 174 22.91 14.89 -12.89
N ARG A 175 22.71 14.07 -11.86
CA ARG A 175 21.62 14.28 -10.90
C ARG A 175 21.81 15.65 -10.23
N ALA A 176 20.74 16.42 -10.15
CA ALA A 176 20.75 17.64 -9.36
C ALA A 176 21.10 17.31 -7.89
N GLY A 177 21.93 18.15 -7.27
CA GLY A 177 22.21 18.05 -5.84
C GLY A 177 20.93 18.17 -5.00
N PRO A 178 20.85 17.52 -3.83
CA PRO A 178 19.70 17.64 -2.95
C PRO A 178 19.53 19.10 -2.49
N LYS A 179 18.28 19.57 -2.43
CA LYS A 179 17.95 20.90 -1.91
C LYS A 179 17.90 20.85 -0.39
N ASN A 180 18.69 21.69 0.28
CA ASN A 180 18.64 21.84 1.73
C ASN A 180 17.42 22.68 2.16
N PRO A 181 16.82 22.39 3.33
CA PRO A 181 15.75 23.22 3.86
C PRO A 181 16.25 24.64 4.21
N PRO A 182 15.35 25.63 4.29
CA PRO A 182 15.70 26.97 4.73
C PRO A 182 16.32 26.95 6.14
N LYS A 183 17.39 27.71 6.34
CA LYS A 183 18.11 27.79 7.63
C LYS A 183 17.20 28.21 8.79
N ILE A 184 16.24 29.09 8.51
CA ILE A 184 15.27 29.59 9.50
C ILE A 184 14.43 28.44 10.06
N VAL A 185 13.95 27.53 9.21
CA VAL A 185 13.17 26.36 9.65
C VAL A 185 14.01 25.48 10.56
N SER A 186 15.25 25.20 10.16
CA SER A 186 16.18 24.39 10.96
C SER A 186 16.48 25.03 12.33
N LEU A 187 16.62 26.36 12.38
CA LEU A 187 16.87 27.10 13.61
C LEU A 187 15.66 27.06 14.56
N VAL A 188 14.44 27.25 14.04
CA VAL A 188 13.21 27.19 14.84
C VAL A 188 13.05 25.82 15.48
N PHE A 189 13.25 24.74 14.72
CA PHE A 189 13.17 23.39 15.27
C PHE A 189 14.28 23.10 16.28
N SER A 190 15.51 23.59 16.05
CA SER A 190 16.61 23.44 17.01
C SER A 190 16.31 24.14 18.33
N LEU A 191 15.76 25.36 18.28
CA LEU A 191 15.32 26.10 19.47
C LEU A 191 14.15 25.41 20.18
N ALA A 192 13.19 24.85 19.43
CA ALA A 192 12.08 24.09 20.01
C ALA A 192 12.57 22.84 20.76
N VAL A 193 13.55 22.12 20.22
CA VAL A 193 14.19 20.99 20.90
C VAL A 193 14.94 21.47 22.15
N LEU A 194 15.72 22.55 22.06
CA LEU A 194 16.42 23.11 23.23
C LEU A 194 15.45 23.56 24.33
N ALA A 195 14.27 24.08 23.97
CA ALA A 195 13.24 24.49 24.92
C ALA A 195 12.62 23.32 25.72
N THR A 196 12.78 22.08 25.27
CA THR A 196 12.31 20.90 26.02
C THR A 196 13.14 20.67 27.30
N VAL A 197 14.40 21.09 27.34
CA VAL A 197 15.28 20.94 28.51
C VAL A 197 14.79 21.78 29.71
N PRO A 198 14.56 23.10 29.60
CA PRO A 198 14.00 23.87 30.71
C PRO A 198 12.58 23.40 31.06
N ALA A 199 11.77 22.98 30.08
CA ALA A 199 10.45 22.42 30.35
C ALA A 199 10.51 21.14 31.21
N LEU A 200 11.48 20.26 30.95
CA LEU A 200 11.74 19.06 31.76
C LEU A 200 12.16 19.44 33.19
N LEU A 201 13.08 20.38 33.35
CA LEU A 201 13.55 20.83 34.67
C LEU A 201 12.42 21.47 35.48
N VAL A 202 11.59 22.30 34.86
CA VAL A 202 10.38 22.86 35.49
C VAL A 202 9.41 21.74 35.87
N GLY A 203 9.20 20.76 34.99
CA GLY A 203 8.35 19.60 35.29
C GLY A 203 8.84 18.80 36.50
N TRP A 204 10.15 18.59 36.62
CA TRP A 204 10.74 17.95 37.81
C TRP A 204 10.49 18.74 39.09
N LEU A 205 10.64 20.06 39.06
CA LEU A 205 10.36 20.92 40.21
C LEU A 205 8.88 20.87 40.62
N VAL A 206 7.95 20.91 39.65
CA VAL A 206 6.51 20.80 39.91
C VAL A 206 6.15 19.45 40.52
N LEU A 207 6.83 18.38 40.13
CA LEU A 207 6.66 17.03 40.68
C LEU A 207 7.35 16.83 42.04
N GLY A 208 7.97 17.86 42.61
CA GLY A 208 8.66 17.79 43.90
C GLY A 208 10.02 17.08 43.87
N ALA A 209 10.60 16.88 42.68
CA ALA A 209 11.95 16.33 42.55
C ALA A 209 12.96 17.27 43.22
N ASN A 210 13.82 16.69 44.05
CA ASN A 210 14.79 17.45 44.82
C ASN A 210 16.11 16.67 44.98
N VAL A 211 17.14 17.38 45.43
CA VAL A 211 18.50 16.85 45.61
C VAL A 211 18.87 16.70 47.10
N SER A 212 17.87 16.60 47.97
CA SER A 212 18.07 16.60 49.44
C SER A 212 18.96 15.47 49.95
N HIS A 213 19.07 14.37 49.20
CA HIS A 213 19.89 13.21 49.57
C HIS A 213 21.35 13.31 49.11
N ILE A 214 21.72 14.30 48.29
CA ILE A 214 23.09 14.45 47.78
C ILE A 214 24.07 14.70 48.94
N SER A 215 23.73 15.58 49.88
CA SER A 215 24.57 15.85 51.06
C SER A 215 24.76 14.61 51.94
N LYS A 216 23.68 13.84 52.15
CA LYS A 216 23.72 12.58 52.90
C LYS A 216 24.55 11.52 52.19
N ALA A 217 24.51 11.48 50.86
CA ALA A 217 25.28 10.54 50.05
C ALA A 217 26.77 10.85 50.03
N LEU A 218 27.13 12.11 49.81
CA LEU A 218 28.50 12.58 49.90
C LEU A 218 29.07 12.46 51.31
N GLY A 219 28.26 12.66 52.36
CA GLY A 219 28.71 12.46 53.74
C GLY A 219 29.00 11.01 54.11
N SER A 220 28.27 10.05 53.51
CA SER A 220 28.36 8.63 53.86
C SER A 220 29.42 7.87 53.07
N ALA A 221 29.63 8.23 51.79
CA ALA A 221 30.67 7.65 50.94
C ALA A 221 31.19 8.70 49.92
N PRO A 222 31.96 9.71 50.36
CA PRO A 222 32.31 10.89 49.57
C PRO A 222 33.06 10.54 48.29
N VAL A 223 34.09 9.71 48.40
CA VAL A 223 34.95 9.34 47.26
C VAL A 223 34.19 8.54 46.22
N SER A 224 33.39 7.55 46.65
CA SER A 224 32.64 6.70 45.74
C SER A 224 31.61 7.50 44.94
N HIS A 225 30.82 8.36 45.59
CA HIS A 225 29.80 9.18 44.92
C HIS A 225 30.42 10.26 44.03
N ALA A 226 31.48 10.94 44.48
CA ALA A 226 32.14 11.98 43.70
C ALA A 226 32.84 11.42 42.45
N VAL A 227 33.58 10.31 42.58
CA VAL A 227 34.26 9.66 41.45
C VAL A 227 33.25 9.05 40.51
N PHE A 228 32.16 8.46 41.01
CA PHE A 228 31.11 7.90 40.16
C PHE A 228 30.43 8.98 39.33
N PHE A 229 29.92 10.05 39.95
CA PHE A 229 29.30 11.15 39.21
C PHE A 229 30.29 11.83 38.25
N GLY A 230 31.52 12.08 38.71
CA GLY A 230 32.58 12.66 37.88
C GLY A 230 32.92 11.78 36.67
N SER A 231 32.88 10.46 36.80
CA SER A 231 33.11 9.53 35.69
C SER A 231 31.98 9.53 34.66
N ILE A 232 30.72 9.72 35.08
CA ILE A 232 29.59 9.87 34.16
C ILE A 232 29.74 11.18 33.36
N VAL A 233 30.06 12.28 34.02
CA VAL A 233 30.32 13.57 33.34
C VAL A 233 31.52 13.47 32.40
N ALA A 234 32.60 12.81 32.81
CA ALA A 234 33.76 12.58 31.97
C ALA A 234 33.43 11.71 30.74
N MET A 235 32.55 10.72 30.89
CA MET A 235 32.10 9.86 29.79
C MET A 235 31.36 10.67 28.71
N GLU A 236 30.45 11.55 29.12
CA GLU A 236 29.77 12.47 28.20
C GLU A 236 30.76 13.42 27.50
N GLY A 237 31.79 13.88 28.22
CA GLY A 237 32.88 14.66 27.65
C GLY A 237 33.65 13.91 26.56
N VAL A 238 33.95 12.63 26.78
CA VAL A 238 34.62 11.78 25.77
C VAL A 238 33.73 11.58 24.55
N PHE A 239 32.42 11.38 24.72
CA PHE A 239 31.48 11.28 23.58
C PHE A 239 31.34 12.59 22.81
N PHE A 240 31.35 13.73 23.50
CA PHE A 240 31.38 15.04 22.85
C PHE A 240 32.65 15.23 22.01
N LEU A 241 33.81 14.83 22.55
CA LEU A 241 35.08 14.89 21.82
C LEU A 241 35.08 13.93 20.62
N TYR A 242 34.49 12.74 20.73
CA TYR A 242 34.31 11.82 19.59
C TYR A 242 33.46 12.45 18.48
N TYR A 243 32.34 13.08 18.84
CA TYR A 243 31.48 13.77 17.88
C TYR A 243 32.20 14.94 17.18
N SER A 244 33.06 15.65 17.91
CA SER A 244 33.64 16.91 17.44
C SER A 244 34.97 16.75 16.73
N SER A 245 35.87 15.89 17.22
CA SER A 245 37.28 15.91 16.81
C SER A 245 38.08 14.61 16.98
N TRP A 246 37.72 13.74 17.91
CA TRP A 246 38.48 12.52 18.21
C TRP A 246 38.07 11.37 17.30
N ASN A 247 39.03 10.52 16.95
CA ASN A 247 38.77 9.26 16.25
C ASN A 247 38.58 8.10 17.22
N LEU A 248 38.12 6.95 16.70
CA LEU A 248 37.80 5.79 17.51
C LEU A 248 38.98 5.27 18.35
N PHE A 249 40.21 5.31 17.82
CA PHE A 249 41.40 4.82 18.53
C PHE A 249 41.82 5.71 19.71
N GLN A 250 41.43 6.99 19.71
CA GLN A 250 41.63 7.91 20.83
C GLN A 250 40.52 7.74 21.89
N VAL A 251 39.30 7.45 21.44
CA VAL A 251 38.12 7.31 22.29
C VAL A 251 38.13 6.01 23.09
N LEU A 252 38.45 4.89 22.46
CA LEU A 252 38.42 3.57 23.10
C LEU A 252 39.26 3.47 24.40
N PRO A 253 40.54 3.90 24.44
CA PRO A 253 41.31 3.86 25.69
C PRO A 253 40.77 4.84 26.74
N ALA A 254 40.29 6.02 26.34
CA ALA A 254 39.71 7.00 27.26
C ALA A 254 38.42 6.47 27.92
N ILE A 255 37.53 5.86 27.13
CA ILE A 255 36.32 5.17 27.63
C ILE A 255 36.72 3.99 28.52
N GLY A 256 37.77 3.24 28.18
CA GLY A 256 38.25 2.14 29.02
C GLY A 256 38.64 2.62 30.42
N VAL A 257 39.39 3.71 30.51
CA VAL A 257 39.81 4.31 31.80
C VAL A 257 38.62 4.89 32.57
N VAL A 258 37.80 5.71 31.92
CA VAL A 258 36.63 6.34 32.56
C VAL A 258 35.59 5.29 32.97
N GLY A 259 35.36 4.28 32.13
CA GLY A 259 34.45 3.17 32.40
C GLY A 259 34.90 2.29 33.55
N ALA A 260 36.20 1.99 33.67
CA ALA A 260 36.74 1.27 34.82
C ALA A 260 36.55 2.08 36.12
N ALA A 261 36.80 3.40 36.10
CA ALA A 261 36.56 4.28 37.23
C ALA A 261 35.07 4.32 37.61
N ALA A 262 34.17 4.41 36.62
CA ALA A 262 32.72 4.40 36.82
C ALA A 262 32.23 3.08 37.44
N PHE A 263 32.74 1.95 36.95
CA PHE A 263 32.35 0.63 37.45
C PHE A 263 32.77 0.41 38.91
N LEU A 264 34.03 0.70 39.24
CA LEU A 264 34.58 0.49 40.58
C LEU A 264 34.00 1.46 41.61
N SER A 265 33.76 2.72 41.24
CA SER A 265 33.16 3.71 42.13
C SER A 265 31.64 3.53 42.24
N GLY A 266 30.96 3.19 41.14
CA GLY A 266 29.52 2.99 41.07
C GLY A 266 29.03 1.80 41.87
N THR A 267 29.74 0.67 41.83
CA THR A 267 29.41 -0.51 42.66
C THR A 267 29.42 -0.18 44.15
N LYS A 268 30.37 0.66 44.60
CA LYS A 268 30.44 1.13 46.00
C LYS A 268 29.39 2.20 46.31
N ALA A 269 29.14 3.14 45.40
CA ALA A 269 28.15 4.20 45.57
C ALA A 269 26.71 3.63 45.64
N LEU A 270 26.37 2.71 44.75
CA LEU A 270 25.06 2.06 44.69
C LEU A 270 24.84 1.08 45.84
N GLY A 271 25.87 0.31 46.23
CA GLY A 271 25.78 -0.58 47.39
C GLY A 271 25.55 0.17 48.71
N GLU A 272 26.05 1.39 48.81
CA GLU A 272 25.81 2.27 49.95
C GLU A 272 24.38 2.86 49.95
N VAL A 273 23.82 3.20 48.78
CA VAL A 273 22.40 3.59 48.64
C VAL A 273 21.49 2.43 49.02
N GLN A 274 21.79 1.21 48.56
CA GLN A 274 21.04 0.00 48.91
C GLN A 274 21.03 -0.25 50.42
N ARG A 275 22.19 -0.13 51.08
CA ARG A 275 22.30 -0.32 52.54
C ARG A 275 21.43 0.67 53.30
N ARG A 276 21.35 1.93 52.86
CA ARG A 276 20.49 2.95 53.48
C ARG A 276 19.01 2.62 53.35
N LEU A 277 18.58 2.09 52.20
CA LEU A 277 17.20 1.64 51.98
C LEU A 277 16.84 0.45 52.87
N SER A 278 17.77 -0.49 53.07
CA SER A 278 17.55 -1.66 53.95
C SER A 278 17.47 -1.30 55.43
N THR A 279 18.15 -0.25 55.89
CA THR A 279 18.12 0.19 57.29
C THR A 279 16.92 1.05 57.68
N SER A 280 16.05 1.45 56.74
CA SER A 280 14.97 2.43 56.97
C SER A 280 13.55 1.86 57.06
N HIS A 281 13.36 0.54 57.16
CA HIS A 281 12.04 -0.08 57.32
C HIS A 281 12.00 -1.13 58.47
N PRO A 282 11.56 -0.78 59.69
CA PRO A 282 10.81 -1.71 60.53
C PRO A 282 9.32 -1.66 60.12
N PHE A 283 8.79 -2.79 59.72
CA PHE A 283 7.40 -2.99 59.30
C PHE A 283 6.48 -2.98 60.54
N ILE A 284 5.60 -1.98 60.70
CA ILE A 284 4.44 -2.02 61.62
C ILE A 284 3.20 -1.58 60.84
N LEU A 285 2.29 -2.54 60.65
CA LEU A 285 0.92 -2.35 60.18
C LEU A 285 0.07 -1.86 61.37
N SER A 286 -0.51 -0.67 61.28
CA SER A 286 -1.69 -0.30 62.08
C SER A 286 -2.64 0.54 61.24
N VAL A 287 -3.77 -0.06 60.88
CA VAL A 287 -4.93 0.61 60.28
C VAL A 287 -5.71 1.27 61.43
N SER A 288 -6.16 2.51 61.24
CA SER A 288 -7.16 3.15 62.10
C SER A 288 -8.18 3.88 61.25
N PHE A 289 -9.42 3.39 61.33
CA PHE A 289 -10.62 4.05 60.83
C PHE A 289 -11.04 5.15 61.81
N THR A 290 -11.42 6.32 61.31
CA THR A 290 -12.26 7.25 62.08
C THR A 290 -13.43 7.72 61.23
N ASN A 291 -14.60 7.44 61.80
CA ASN A 291 -15.94 7.82 61.39
C ASN A 291 -16.16 9.33 61.64
N ARG A 292 -16.92 10.01 60.78
CA ARG A 292 -17.66 11.24 61.16
C ARG A 292 -18.99 11.31 60.43
N ASP A 293 -20.04 11.36 61.24
CA ASP A 293 -21.44 11.61 60.92
C ASP A 293 -21.70 13.07 60.52
N HIS A 294 -22.66 13.29 59.60
CA HIS A 294 -23.80 14.21 59.80
C HIS A 294 -24.89 14.03 58.70
N PRO A 295 -26.19 14.37 58.99
CA PRO A 295 -27.40 13.81 58.38
C PRO A 295 -28.06 14.72 57.29
N PRO A 296 -29.21 14.33 56.68
CA PRO A 296 -29.59 14.75 55.32
C PRO A 296 -30.64 15.87 55.26
N THR A 297 -30.71 16.55 54.10
CA THR A 297 -31.86 17.36 53.68
C THR A 297 -32.17 17.18 52.20
N THR A 298 -33.45 17.39 51.91
CA THR A 298 -34.30 16.86 50.85
C THR A 298 -34.36 17.67 49.55
N SER A 299 -34.46 16.93 48.44
CA SER A 299 -35.24 17.09 47.19
C SER A 299 -35.17 18.37 46.31
N ALA A 300 -34.85 18.07 45.04
CA ALA A 300 -35.39 18.59 43.77
C ALA A 300 -34.85 19.91 43.19
N GLU A 301 -33.98 19.82 42.16
CA GLU A 301 -34.33 20.20 40.78
C GLU A 301 -33.28 19.73 39.75
N LEU A 302 -33.77 19.43 38.55
CA LEU A 302 -33.10 18.71 37.46
C LEU A 302 -32.12 19.56 36.62
N TYR A 303 -31.22 18.80 35.98
CA TYR A 303 -30.47 19.04 34.73
C TYR A 303 -29.03 19.61 34.79
N LYS A 304 -28.13 18.75 34.27
CA LYS A 304 -26.78 18.96 33.70
C LYS A 304 -25.57 18.86 34.64
N THR A 305 -25.07 17.62 34.80
CA THR A 305 -23.61 17.32 34.69
C THR A 305 -23.37 15.79 34.68
N PRO A 306 -22.82 15.19 33.60
CA PRO A 306 -22.49 13.78 33.53
C PRO A 306 -21.12 13.53 34.19
N GLY A 307 -21.01 13.72 35.51
CA GLY A 307 -19.74 13.58 36.23
C GLY A 307 -19.81 12.76 37.50
N LEU A 308 -20.88 12.91 38.29
CA LEU A 308 -20.95 12.29 39.61
C LEU A 308 -21.23 10.78 39.55
N LEU A 309 -22.16 10.36 38.68
CA LEU A 309 -22.51 8.93 38.54
C LEU A 309 -21.32 8.13 37.98
N GLU A 310 -20.64 8.64 36.95
CA GLU A 310 -19.46 8.01 36.36
C GLU A 310 -18.29 7.92 37.35
N THR A 311 -18.14 8.93 38.22
CA THR A 311 -17.12 8.92 39.29
C THR A 311 -17.48 7.92 40.38
N LEU A 312 -18.76 7.82 40.78
CA LEU A 312 -19.23 6.84 41.76
C LEU A 312 -19.17 5.40 41.22
N THR A 313 -19.45 5.18 39.93
CA THR A 313 -19.26 3.86 39.28
C THR A 313 -17.78 3.49 39.20
N LYS A 314 -16.88 4.43 38.85
CA LYS A 314 -15.42 4.21 38.89
C LYS A 314 -14.89 3.95 40.31
N MET A 315 -15.48 4.56 41.33
CA MET A 315 -15.12 4.32 42.73
C MET A 315 -15.65 2.98 43.25
N ALA A 316 -16.82 2.52 42.77
CA ALA A 316 -17.34 1.18 43.06
C ALA A 316 -16.50 0.08 42.36
N ASP A 317 -16.07 0.29 41.11
CA ASP A 317 -15.19 -0.62 40.36
C ASP A 317 -13.78 -0.74 40.96
N ALA A 318 -13.29 0.30 41.64
CA ALA A 318 -12.00 0.29 42.33
C ALA A 318 -11.98 -0.62 43.59
N SER A 319 -13.14 -1.09 44.05
CA SER A 319 -13.27 -1.93 45.25
C SER A 319 -13.30 -3.45 44.99
N GLN A 320 -13.32 -3.88 43.72
CA GLN A 320 -13.29 -5.30 43.39
C GLN A 320 -11.88 -5.88 43.58
N THR A 321 -11.74 -6.79 44.55
CA THR A 321 -10.53 -7.59 44.74
C THR A 321 -10.52 -8.74 43.75
N PHE A 322 -9.58 -8.68 42.81
CA PHE A 322 -9.34 -9.75 41.85
C PHE A 322 -8.42 -10.83 42.44
N PRO A 323 -8.55 -12.10 42.02
CA PRO A 323 -7.61 -13.17 42.38
C PRO A 323 -6.16 -12.78 42.06
N SER A 324 -5.29 -13.14 42.99
CA SER A 324 -3.84 -13.02 42.83
C SER A 324 -3.32 -13.98 41.77
N VAL A 325 -2.11 -13.69 41.28
CA VAL A 325 -1.42 -14.55 40.31
C VAL A 325 -1.24 -15.97 40.86
N GLU A 326 -0.92 -16.12 42.15
CA GLU A 326 -0.70 -17.43 42.76
C GLU A 326 -2.01 -18.24 42.85
N GLU A 327 -3.11 -17.62 43.27
CA GLU A 327 -4.42 -18.26 43.31
C GLU A 327 -4.85 -18.77 41.92
N THR A 328 -4.59 -17.99 40.88
CA THR A 328 -4.92 -18.39 39.50
C THR A 328 -4.05 -19.53 38.98
N LEU A 329 -2.77 -19.58 39.34
CA LEU A 329 -1.86 -20.65 38.93
C LEU A 329 -2.18 -21.98 39.62
N GLN A 330 -2.58 -21.90 40.89
CA GLN A 330 -2.95 -23.07 41.69
C GLN A 330 -4.38 -23.55 41.39
N HIS A 331 -5.17 -22.76 40.66
CA HIS A 331 -6.55 -23.10 40.34
C HIS A 331 -6.62 -24.38 39.47
N PRO A 332 -7.50 -25.36 39.79
CA PRO A 332 -7.60 -26.62 39.03
C PRO A 332 -7.94 -26.47 37.55
N ALA A 333 -8.50 -25.33 37.14
CA ALA A 333 -8.79 -25.03 35.73
C ALA A 333 -7.57 -24.50 34.94
N TYR A 334 -6.48 -24.12 35.60
CA TYR A 334 -5.32 -23.50 34.96
C TYR A 334 -4.71 -24.36 33.84
N PRO A 335 -4.53 -25.69 33.96
CA PRO A 335 -4.02 -26.52 32.87
C PRO A 335 -4.88 -26.52 31.61
N GLY A 336 -6.19 -26.28 31.75
CA GLY A 336 -7.16 -26.22 30.64
C GLY A 336 -7.45 -24.80 30.13
N THR A 337 -6.64 -23.81 30.50
CA THR A 337 -6.82 -22.40 30.13
C THR A 337 -6.85 -22.19 28.62
N ILE A 338 -5.86 -22.78 27.95
CA ILE A 338 -5.73 -22.78 26.48
C ILE A 338 -6.26 -24.12 26.00
N TRP A 339 -7.27 -24.07 25.14
CA TRP A 339 -7.88 -25.28 24.62
C TRP A 339 -6.94 -26.02 23.67
N ALA A 340 -6.79 -27.33 23.88
CA ALA A 340 -5.98 -28.21 23.02
C ALA A 340 -6.72 -28.53 21.72
N LEU A 341 -7.07 -27.48 20.97
CA LEU A 341 -7.65 -27.56 19.64
C LEU A 341 -6.55 -27.90 18.64
N GLU A 342 -6.59 -29.09 18.04
CA GLU A 342 -5.57 -29.51 17.08
C GLU A 342 -5.84 -28.92 15.69
N PRO A 343 -4.91 -28.12 15.13
CA PRO A 343 -5.05 -27.60 13.79
C PRO A 343 -5.00 -28.71 12.74
N HIS A 344 -5.65 -28.47 11.60
CA HIS A 344 -5.54 -29.36 10.43
C HIS A 344 -4.22 -29.15 9.71
N ARG A 345 -3.73 -27.91 9.70
CA ARG A 345 -2.42 -27.52 9.16
C ARG A 345 -1.84 -26.43 10.05
N HIS A 346 -0.55 -26.46 10.29
CA HIS A 346 0.15 -25.37 10.97
C HIS A 346 1.60 -25.32 10.49
N GLY A 347 2.26 -24.20 10.75
CA GLY A 347 3.65 -24.06 10.34
C GLY A 347 4.22 -22.71 10.71
N ILE A 348 5.46 -22.54 10.29
CA ILE A 348 6.21 -21.29 10.40
C ILE A 348 6.65 -20.92 8.98
N LEU A 349 6.29 -19.72 8.54
CA LEU A 349 6.67 -19.18 7.24
C LEU A 349 7.73 -18.09 7.41
N GLY A 350 8.87 -18.20 6.71
CA GLY A 350 9.80 -17.08 6.55
C GLY A 350 9.20 -16.00 5.65
N ALA A 351 8.43 -15.08 6.21
CA ALA A 351 7.81 -13.97 5.49
C ALA A 351 8.82 -12.83 5.28
N ALA A 352 8.43 -11.80 4.52
CA ALA A 352 9.23 -10.57 4.35
C ALA A 352 10.65 -10.76 3.78
N VAL A 353 10.93 -11.86 3.05
CA VAL A 353 12.26 -12.18 2.48
C VAL A 353 12.87 -11.00 1.70
N ASN A 354 12.04 -10.26 0.94
CA ASN A 354 12.48 -9.11 0.15
C ASN A 354 12.20 -7.74 0.80
N ARG A 355 11.83 -7.72 2.09
CA ARG A 355 11.40 -6.52 2.83
C ARG A 355 12.20 -6.29 4.13
N GLY A 356 13.45 -6.79 4.17
CA GLY A 356 14.31 -6.75 5.36
C GLY A 356 14.15 -7.95 6.29
N GLY A 357 13.61 -9.07 5.79
CA GLY A 357 13.50 -10.36 6.47
C GLY A 357 14.55 -11.39 6.00
N PRO A 358 14.34 -12.69 6.27
CA PRO A 358 13.07 -13.30 6.68
C PRO A 358 12.66 -13.01 8.12
N VAL A 359 11.35 -12.90 8.35
CA VAL A 359 10.71 -12.91 9.67
C VAL A 359 9.80 -14.13 9.72
N ASN A 360 10.05 -15.03 10.65
CA ASN A 360 9.24 -16.24 10.80
C ASN A 360 7.87 -15.92 11.38
N ILE A 361 6.81 -16.28 10.66
CA ILE A 361 5.42 -16.05 11.04
C ILE A 361 4.75 -17.40 11.33
N ALA A 362 4.35 -17.61 12.57
CA ALA A 362 3.67 -18.82 13.01
C ALA A 362 2.17 -18.74 12.70
N TRP A 363 1.67 -19.71 11.94
CA TRP A 363 0.28 -19.77 11.48
C TRP A 363 -0.34 -21.14 11.76
N ALA A 364 -1.67 -21.18 11.84
CA ALA A 364 -2.45 -22.41 12.02
C ALA A 364 -3.80 -22.30 11.29
N ILE A 365 -4.26 -23.40 10.69
CA ILE A 365 -5.56 -23.55 10.05
C ILE A 365 -6.37 -24.62 10.79
N HIS A 366 -7.58 -24.26 11.19
CA HIS A 366 -8.56 -25.14 11.81
C HIS A 366 -9.78 -25.27 10.89
N GLY A 367 -10.21 -26.49 10.61
CA GLY A 367 -11.27 -26.79 9.64
C GLY A 367 -10.73 -27.05 8.24
N SER A 368 -11.59 -27.61 7.40
CA SER A 368 -11.35 -27.95 5.99
C SER A 368 -12.47 -27.47 5.07
N GLY A 369 -13.40 -26.68 5.59
CA GLY A 369 -14.54 -26.20 4.83
C GLY A 369 -14.22 -25.09 3.82
N PRO A 370 -15.10 -24.86 2.84
CA PRO A 370 -14.84 -23.96 1.73
C PRO A 370 -14.83 -22.47 2.13
N VAL A 371 -15.52 -22.08 3.20
CA VAL A 371 -15.59 -20.68 3.65
C VAL A 371 -14.35 -20.34 4.49
N LYS A 372 -13.47 -19.50 3.93
CA LYS A 372 -12.18 -19.17 4.54
C LYS A 372 -12.27 -17.92 5.41
N LEU A 373 -11.83 -18.03 6.65
CA LEU A 373 -11.77 -16.97 7.65
C LEU A 373 -10.33 -16.69 8.05
N VAL A 374 -9.92 -15.42 8.06
CA VAL A 374 -8.59 -15.00 8.56
C VAL A 374 -8.83 -14.10 9.75
N MET A 375 -8.37 -14.54 10.92
CA MET A 375 -8.59 -13.79 12.16
C MET A 375 -7.28 -13.18 12.65
N ILE A 376 -7.24 -11.85 12.70
CA ILE A 376 -6.04 -11.07 13.02
C ILE A 376 -6.22 -10.45 14.40
N MET A 377 -5.38 -10.86 15.34
CA MET A 377 -5.49 -10.45 16.74
C MET A 377 -4.94 -9.03 16.97
N GLY A 378 -5.41 -8.42 18.06
CA GLY A 378 -4.97 -7.11 18.53
C GLY A 378 -3.55 -7.07 19.10
N LEU A 379 -3.19 -5.91 19.65
CA LEU A 379 -1.88 -5.67 20.24
C LEU A 379 -1.60 -6.67 21.36
N ALA A 380 -0.43 -7.29 21.33
CA ALA A 380 0.02 -8.28 22.31
C ALA A 380 -0.85 -9.54 22.48
N GLY A 381 -1.82 -9.77 21.59
CA GLY A 381 -2.58 -11.00 21.56
C GLY A 381 -1.91 -12.07 20.69
N VAL A 382 -2.28 -13.32 20.93
CA VAL A 382 -1.76 -14.52 20.24
C VAL A 382 -2.91 -15.26 19.56
N LYS A 383 -2.61 -16.22 18.67
CA LYS A 383 -3.62 -17.04 17.97
C LYS A 383 -4.67 -17.64 18.92
N THR A 384 -4.24 -18.12 20.08
CA THR A 384 -5.12 -18.78 21.07
C THR A 384 -6.13 -17.83 21.72
N SER A 385 -5.93 -16.51 21.63
CA SER A 385 -6.93 -15.54 22.06
C SER A 385 -8.24 -15.64 21.23
N TRP A 386 -8.20 -16.25 20.04
CA TRP A 386 -9.37 -16.58 19.21
C TRP A 386 -9.99 -17.95 19.51
N GLN A 387 -9.63 -18.65 20.59
CA GLN A 387 -10.03 -20.06 20.81
C GLN A 387 -11.55 -20.31 20.74
N ARG A 388 -12.37 -19.35 21.17
CA ARG A 388 -13.85 -19.42 21.11
C ARG A 388 -14.37 -19.47 19.68
N GLN A 389 -13.85 -18.58 18.84
CA GLN A 389 -14.18 -18.52 17.41
C GLN A 389 -13.56 -19.70 16.66
N THR A 390 -12.35 -20.10 17.05
CA THR A 390 -11.64 -21.25 16.46
C THR A 390 -12.40 -22.54 16.68
N ARG A 391 -12.90 -22.78 17.90
CA ARG A 391 -13.77 -23.91 18.21
C ARG A 391 -15.06 -23.83 17.38
N TYR A 392 -15.79 -22.72 17.47
CA TYR A 392 -17.11 -22.57 16.84
C TYR A 392 -17.09 -22.76 15.32
N PHE A 393 -16.15 -22.11 14.63
CA PHE A 393 -16.05 -22.16 13.17
C PHE A 393 -15.14 -23.30 12.68
N GLY A 394 -13.95 -23.45 13.26
CA GLY A 394 -12.92 -24.37 12.76
C GLY A 394 -13.03 -25.81 13.27
N HIS A 395 -13.82 -26.07 14.32
CA HIS A 395 -14.02 -27.42 14.86
C HIS A 395 -15.47 -27.85 14.79
N ASP A 396 -16.37 -27.16 15.49
CA ASP A 396 -17.79 -27.51 15.56
C ASP A 396 -18.46 -27.42 14.17
N ARG A 397 -17.93 -26.55 13.29
CA ARG A 397 -18.39 -26.37 11.89
C ARG A 397 -17.23 -26.48 10.89
N GLY A 398 -16.22 -27.29 11.21
CA GLY A 398 -14.99 -27.40 10.43
C GLY A 398 -15.18 -27.91 8.99
N GLU A 399 -16.33 -28.51 8.67
CA GLU A 399 -16.70 -28.91 7.30
C GLU A 399 -17.21 -27.73 6.45
N THR A 400 -17.71 -26.67 7.09
CA THR A 400 -18.21 -25.46 6.41
C THR A 400 -17.15 -24.38 6.36
N TYR A 401 -16.38 -24.21 7.45
CA TYR A 401 -15.40 -23.14 7.58
C TYR A 401 -13.97 -23.66 7.70
N SER A 402 -13.02 -22.85 7.22
CA SER A 402 -11.60 -22.98 7.52
C SER A 402 -11.12 -21.67 8.15
N VAL A 403 -10.53 -21.74 9.35
CA VAL A 403 -10.07 -20.58 10.13
C VAL A 403 -8.54 -20.54 10.13
N LEU A 404 -7.97 -19.56 9.45
CA LEU A 404 -6.56 -19.20 9.50
C LEU A 404 -6.30 -18.21 10.62
N LEU A 405 -5.39 -18.59 11.52
CA LEU A 405 -4.90 -17.78 12.63
C LEU A 405 -3.42 -17.50 12.41
N ILE A 406 -2.99 -16.28 12.74
CA ILE A 406 -1.59 -15.86 12.63
C ILE A 406 -1.16 -15.21 13.95
N ASP A 407 0.02 -15.59 14.46
CA ASP A 407 0.68 -14.76 15.46
C ASP A 407 1.35 -13.60 14.74
N ASN A 408 0.89 -12.37 15.00
CA ASN A 408 1.52 -11.18 14.46
C ASN A 408 3.01 -11.14 14.84
N ARG A 409 3.88 -10.63 13.95
CA ARG A 409 5.29 -10.35 14.28
C ARG A 409 5.39 -9.64 15.63
N GLY A 410 6.35 -10.05 16.47
CA GLY A 410 6.50 -9.54 17.83
C GLY A 410 5.76 -10.32 18.92
N MET A 411 4.95 -11.33 18.58
CA MET A 411 4.12 -12.05 19.55
C MET A 411 4.03 -13.56 19.24
N GLY A 412 3.70 -14.37 20.25
CA GLY A 412 3.41 -15.80 20.12
C GLY A 412 4.57 -16.60 19.51
N GLY A 413 4.26 -17.52 18.60
CA GLY A 413 5.27 -18.32 17.89
C GLY A 413 6.04 -17.57 16.79
N SER A 414 5.70 -16.32 16.51
CA SER A 414 6.37 -15.53 15.47
C SER A 414 7.63 -14.83 15.98
N ASP A 415 8.54 -14.51 15.05
CA ASP A 415 9.76 -13.77 15.33
C ASP A 415 9.46 -12.38 15.88
N LYS A 416 10.38 -11.88 16.70
CA LYS A 416 10.26 -10.63 17.45
C LYS A 416 11.47 -9.73 17.21
N PRO A 417 11.85 -9.44 15.94
CA PRO A 417 13.03 -8.64 15.66
C PRO A 417 12.84 -7.23 16.19
N LEU A 418 13.91 -6.66 16.74
CA LEU A 418 13.92 -5.25 17.09
C LEU A 418 14.06 -4.44 15.79
N ALA A 419 12.92 -4.03 15.24
CA ALA A 419 12.83 -3.26 14.01
C ALA A 419 11.64 -2.31 14.06
N ARG A 420 11.57 -1.38 13.11
CA ARG A 420 10.39 -0.55 12.92
C ARG A 420 9.26 -1.41 12.37
N TYR A 421 8.19 -1.60 13.14
CA TYR A 421 6.99 -2.27 12.66
C TYR A 421 6.02 -1.22 12.11
N SER A 422 5.30 -1.58 11.05
CA SER A 422 4.12 -0.86 10.58
C SER A 422 2.98 -1.82 10.33
N THR A 423 1.74 -1.34 10.49
CA THR A 423 0.54 -2.12 10.17
C THR A 423 0.50 -2.53 8.70
N SER A 424 1.04 -1.72 7.79
CA SER A 424 1.21 -2.07 6.38
C SER A 424 2.16 -3.25 6.15
N GLN A 425 3.29 -3.32 6.87
CA GLN A 425 4.20 -4.46 6.77
C GLN A 425 3.57 -5.73 7.33
N MET A 426 2.83 -5.61 8.43
CA MET A 426 2.12 -6.72 9.05
C MET A 426 1.00 -7.23 8.13
N ALA A 427 0.32 -6.36 7.39
CA ALA A 427 -0.67 -6.78 6.38
C ALA A 427 -0.05 -7.59 5.25
N VAL A 428 1.15 -7.21 4.80
CA VAL A 428 1.87 -7.99 3.78
C VAL A 428 2.36 -9.33 4.36
N ASP A 429 2.64 -9.45 5.66
CA ASP A 429 2.91 -10.77 6.26
C ASP A 429 1.68 -11.67 6.21
N VAL A 430 0.49 -11.11 6.41
CA VAL A 430 -0.76 -11.86 6.24
C VAL A 430 -0.93 -12.30 4.78
N LEU A 431 -0.61 -11.44 3.80
CA LEU A 431 -0.59 -11.83 2.38
C LEU A 431 0.41 -12.95 2.09
N ASP A 432 1.64 -12.85 2.62
CA ASP A 432 2.67 -13.88 2.46
C ASP A 432 2.16 -15.24 2.99
N VAL A 433 1.48 -15.26 4.14
CA VAL A 433 0.86 -16.48 4.69
C VAL A 433 -0.31 -16.96 3.83
N LEU A 434 -1.18 -16.07 3.34
CA LEU A 434 -2.30 -16.43 2.46
C LEU A 434 -1.83 -17.08 1.16
N ASP A 435 -0.77 -16.54 0.57
CA ASP A 435 -0.15 -17.11 -0.62
C ASP A 435 0.48 -18.47 -0.31
N HIS A 436 1.20 -18.59 0.81
CA HIS A 436 1.81 -19.84 1.24
C HIS A 436 0.79 -20.98 1.46
N VAL A 437 -0.36 -20.68 2.07
CA VAL A 437 -1.38 -21.71 2.34
C VAL A 437 -2.30 -21.98 1.15
N GLY A 438 -2.14 -21.23 0.05
CA GLY A 438 -2.91 -21.39 -1.19
C GLY A 438 -4.27 -20.69 -1.20
N TRP A 439 -4.49 -19.70 -0.32
CA TRP A 439 -5.73 -18.94 -0.26
C TRP A 439 -5.63 -17.71 -1.17
N THR A 440 -5.50 -18.00 -2.47
CA THR A 440 -5.14 -17.02 -3.51
C THR A 440 -6.25 -16.58 -4.45
N ALA A 441 -7.38 -17.29 -4.44
CA ALA A 441 -8.48 -16.98 -5.34
C ALA A 441 -9.08 -15.58 -5.06
N PRO A 442 -9.56 -14.87 -6.09
CA PRO A 442 -10.32 -13.64 -5.91
C PRO A 442 -11.52 -13.87 -5.01
N ARG A 443 -11.86 -12.87 -4.18
CA ARG A 443 -13.07 -12.87 -3.34
C ARG A 443 -13.29 -14.19 -2.58
N SER A 444 -12.22 -14.71 -1.99
CA SER A 444 -12.25 -16.04 -1.36
C SER A 444 -11.97 -16.02 0.14
N VAL A 445 -11.63 -14.87 0.70
CA VAL A 445 -11.17 -14.75 2.09
C VAL A 445 -11.99 -13.73 2.86
N ASN A 446 -12.58 -14.16 3.98
CA ASN A 446 -13.27 -13.28 4.93
C ASN A 446 -12.30 -12.87 6.02
N VAL A 447 -12.07 -11.56 6.19
CA VAL A 447 -11.06 -11.05 7.13
C VAL A 447 -11.75 -10.47 8.36
N VAL A 448 -11.32 -10.92 9.54
CA VAL A 448 -11.81 -10.43 10.83
C VAL A 448 -10.62 -9.89 11.63
N GLY A 449 -10.63 -8.60 11.92
CA GLY A 449 -9.55 -7.94 12.63
C GLY A 449 -10.07 -7.18 13.85
N ILE A 450 -9.45 -7.39 15.01
CA ILE A 450 -9.77 -6.67 16.26
C ILE A 450 -8.64 -5.72 16.66
N SER A 451 -8.97 -4.49 17.05
CA SER A 451 -7.98 -3.52 17.55
C SER A 451 -6.84 -3.30 16.54
N LEU A 452 -5.56 -3.49 16.92
CA LEU A 452 -4.42 -3.52 15.99
C LEU A 452 -4.66 -4.46 14.79
N GLY A 453 -5.29 -5.62 15.00
CA GLY A 453 -5.67 -6.53 13.94
C GLY A 453 -6.67 -5.92 12.94
N GLY A 454 -7.56 -5.05 13.41
CA GLY A 454 -8.45 -4.27 12.55
C GLY A 454 -7.70 -3.20 11.72
N MET A 455 -6.64 -2.61 12.29
CA MET A 455 -5.75 -1.71 11.54
C MET A 455 -4.98 -2.44 10.45
N ILE A 456 -4.49 -3.66 10.76
CA ILE A 456 -3.83 -4.53 9.80
C ILE A 456 -4.82 -4.98 8.71
N ALA A 457 -6.05 -5.31 9.09
CA ALA A 457 -7.11 -5.69 8.16
C ALA A 457 -7.46 -4.55 7.17
N GLN A 458 -7.48 -3.29 7.62
CA GLN A 458 -7.63 -2.14 6.72
C GLN A 458 -6.47 -2.04 5.72
N GLU A 459 -5.22 -2.19 6.19
CA GLU A 459 -4.04 -2.19 5.31
C GLU A 459 -4.08 -3.34 4.29
N LEU A 460 -4.50 -4.54 4.72
CA LEU A 460 -4.68 -5.71 3.87
C LEU A 460 -5.74 -5.47 2.78
N ALA A 461 -6.89 -4.92 3.17
CA ALA A 461 -7.98 -4.61 2.26
C ALA A 461 -7.63 -3.47 1.29
N CYS A 462 -6.78 -2.50 1.69
CA CYS A 462 -6.23 -1.52 0.75
C CYS A 462 -5.26 -2.16 -0.25
N ALA A 463 -4.45 -3.13 0.19
CA ALA A 463 -3.38 -3.70 -0.63
C ALA A 463 -3.88 -4.78 -1.61
N ALA A 464 -4.91 -5.55 -1.23
CA ALA A 464 -5.42 -6.65 -2.04
C ALA A 464 -6.95 -6.80 -1.96
N PRO A 465 -7.74 -5.73 -2.23
CA PRO A 465 -9.20 -5.76 -2.10
C PRO A 465 -9.86 -6.88 -2.91
N GLN A 466 -9.30 -7.22 -4.07
CA GLN A 466 -9.78 -8.27 -4.96
C GLN A 466 -9.77 -9.68 -4.35
N ARG A 467 -9.01 -9.90 -3.26
CA ARG A 467 -8.93 -11.18 -2.55
C ARG A 467 -9.97 -11.30 -1.43
N ILE A 468 -10.51 -10.15 -0.98
CA ILE A 468 -11.36 -10.04 0.20
C ILE A 468 -12.82 -10.29 -0.19
N GLN A 469 -13.43 -11.31 0.41
CA GLN A 469 -14.86 -11.58 0.30
C GLN A 469 -15.68 -10.69 1.24
N SER A 470 -15.17 -10.48 2.46
CA SER A 470 -15.77 -9.60 3.47
C SER A 470 -14.74 -9.10 4.46
N LEU A 471 -15.07 -8.01 5.16
CA LEU A 471 -14.19 -7.36 6.12
C LEU A 471 -14.95 -6.99 7.41
N SER A 472 -14.54 -7.58 8.53
CA SER A 472 -15.07 -7.28 9.87
C SER A 472 -14.02 -6.53 10.70
N LEU A 473 -14.29 -5.28 11.01
CA LEU A 473 -13.43 -4.36 11.78
C LEU A 473 -14.00 -4.19 13.20
N LEU A 474 -13.35 -4.80 14.18
CA LEU A 474 -13.84 -4.86 15.57
C LEU A 474 -13.00 -3.95 16.47
N CYS A 475 -13.65 -3.08 17.24
CA CYS A 475 -13.06 -2.22 18.27
C CYS A 475 -11.72 -1.61 17.83
N THR A 476 -11.71 -0.94 16.68
CA THR A 476 -10.49 -0.46 16.00
C THR A 476 -10.62 0.99 15.55
N SER A 477 -9.60 1.53 14.90
CA SER A 477 -9.58 2.89 14.40
C SER A 477 -8.75 3.00 13.11
N ALA A 478 -9.14 3.91 12.22
CA ALA A 478 -8.31 4.35 11.10
C ALA A 478 -7.16 5.26 11.52
N HIS A 479 -7.27 5.91 12.68
CA HIS A 479 -6.24 6.76 13.25
C HIS A 479 -6.55 6.97 14.73
N VAL A 480 -5.68 6.49 15.63
CA VAL A 480 -5.88 6.66 17.07
C VAL A 480 -5.77 8.14 17.42
N ARG A 481 -6.92 8.82 17.50
CA ARG A 481 -7.00 10.16 18.07
C ARG A 481 -7.15 10.00 19.57
N SER A 482 -6.09 10.31 20.32
CA SER A 482 -6.24 10.55 21.75
C SER A 482 -7.14 11.78 21.89
N GLY A 483 -8.42 11.59 22.25
CA GLY A 483 -9.32 12.69 22.61
C GLY A 483 -8.92 13.38 23.94
N LYS A 484 -7.74 13.05 24.45
CA LYS A 484 -7.18 13.49 25.73
C LYS A 484 -6.22 14.65 25.50
N SER A 485 -6.11 15.52 26.50
CA SER A 485 -5.18 16.65 26.45
C SER A 485 -3.72 16.15 26.44
N LEU A 486 -2.79 16.98 25.97
CA LEU A 486 -1.35 16.68 25.97
C LEU A 486 -0.83 16.25 27.36
N PRO A 487 -1.21 16.91 28.48
CA PRO A 487 -0.82 16.47 29.82
C PRO A 487 -1.31 15.07 30.19
N GLN A 488 -2.56 14.73 29.89
CA GLN A 488 -3.12 13.39 30.16
C GLN A 488 -2.38 12.31 29.37
N THR A 489 -2.10 12.59 28.09
CA THR A 489 -1.33 11.68 27.23
C THR A 489 0.09 11.46 27.77
N LEU A 490 0.74 12.49 28.31
CA LEU A 490 2.07 12.39 28.91
C LEU A 490 2.06 11.58 30.23
N VAL A 491 1.08 11.80 31.10
CA VAL A 491 0.95 11.06 32.36
C VAL A 491 0.67 9.57 32.11
N GLU A 492 -0.20 9.23 31.17
CA GLU A 492 -0.47 7.83 30.80
C GLU A 492 0.78 7.16 30.21
N ARG A 493 1.49 7.84 29.29
CA ARG A 493 2.74 7.34 28.72
C ARG A 493 3.83 7.15 29.78
N ALA A 494 3.94 8.06 30.75
CA ALA A 494 4.85 7.92 31.87
C ALA A 494 4.44 6.76 32.80
N GLY A 495 3.13 6.54 33.00
CA GLY A 495 2.57 5.42 33.76
C GLY A 495 2.85 4.05 33.14
N MET A 496 2.93 3.96 31.80
CA MET A 496 3.32 2.75 31.07
C MET A 496 4.79 2.35 31.30
N LEU A 497 5.65 3.30 31.71
CA LEU A 497 7.07 3.06 31.98
C LEU A 497 7.34 2.68 33.44
N LYS A 498 6.36 2.82 34.34
CA LYS A 498 6.52 2.40 35.74
C LYS A 498 6.51 0.87 35.83
N PRO A 499 7.53 0.24 36.45
CA PRO A 499 7.49 -1.18 36.76
C PRO A 499 6.28 -1.48 37.64
N LYS A 500 5.46 -2.45 37.22
CA LYS A 500 4.31 -2.95 37.98
C LYS A 500 4.50 -4.44 38.25
N ALA A 501 3.92 -4.94 39.34
CA ALA A 501 3.82 -6.37 39.54
C ALA A 501 3.02 -7.01 38.38
N GLU A 502 3.30 -8.28 38.07
CA GLU A 502 2.64 -9.00 36.97
C GLU A 502 1.11 -8.98 37.11
N GLY A 503 0.61 -9.25 38.32
CA GLY A 503 -0.83 -9.23 38.63
C GLY A 503 -1.46 -7.87 38.38
N ASP A 504 -0.84 -6.78 38.86
CA ASP A 504 -1.35 -5.42 38.66
C ASP A 504 -1.37 -5.03 37.18
N ALA A 505 -0.33 -5.40 36.43
CA ALA A 505 -0.26 -5.14 35.00
C ALA A 505 -1.37 -5.88 34.24
N ILE A 506 -1.67 -7.13 34.61
CA ILE A 506 -2.78 -7.90 34.03
C ILE A 506 -4.12 -7.30 34.46
N ALA A 507 -4.28 -6.89 35.73
CA ALA A 507 -5.49 -6.26 36.24
C ALA A 507 -5.84 -4.97 35.50
N ASP A 508 -4.86 -4.09 35.32
CA ASP A 508 -5.02 -2.85 34.56
C ASP A 508 -5.36 -3.12 33.10
N THR A 509 -4.74 -4.14 32.49
CA THR A 509 -5.07 -4.57 31.14
C THR A 509 -6.52 -5.05 31.06
N GLY A 510 -6.96 -5.88 32.02
CA GLY A 510 -8.34 -6.36 32.11
C GLY A 510 -9.35 -5.22 32.18
N ARG A 511 -9.13 -4.24 33.06
CA ARG A 511 -10.00 -3.05 33.21
C ARG A 511 -10.05 -2.16 31.95
N SER A 512 -8.96 -2.17 31.16
CA SER A 512 -8.92 -1.43 29.89
C SER A 512 -9.65 -2.14 28.75
N ILE A 513 -9.71 -3.48 28.77
CA ILE A 513 -10.30 -4.28 27.70
C ILE A 513 -11.78 -4.57 27.97
N PHE A 514 -12.17 -4.78 29.23
CA PHE A 514 -13.49 -5.28 29.59
C PHE A 514 -14.22 -4.34 30.54
N VAL A 515 -15.55 -4.35 30.47
CA VAL A 515 -16.40 -3.69 31.47
C VAL A 515 -16.30 -4.42 32.82
N ALA A 516 -16.25 -3.67 33.92
CA ALA A 516 -16.02 -4.23 35.25
C ALA A 516 -17.07 -5.26 35.67
N GLY A 517 -18.34 -5.03 35.32
CA GLY A 517 -19.41 -5.99 35.58
C GLY A 517 -19.18 -7.35 34.93
N TRP A 518 -18.55 -7.41 33.75
CA TRP A 518 -18.20 -8.67 33.10
C TRP A 518 -17.03 -9.36 33.78
N LEU A 519 -15.98 -8.60 34.15
CA LEU A 519 -14.80 -9.13 34.82
C LEU A 519 -15.16 -9.87 36.13
N ALA A 520 -16.11 -9.31 36.89
CA ALA A 520 -16.56 -9.90 38.15
C ALA A 520 -17.65 -10.97 38.01
N ALA A 521 -18.33 -11.04 36.86
CA ALA A 521 -19.35 -12.05 36.64
C ALA A 521 -18.74 -13.46 36.67
N PRO A 522 -19.52 -14.48 37.10
CA PRO A 522 -19.10 -15.86 37.02
C PRO A 522 -18.60 -16.20 35.63
N ASP A 523 -17.59 -17.05 35.58
CA ASP A 523 -17.11 -17.59 34.32
C ASP A 523 -18.27 -18.32 33.62
N ALA A 524 -18.59 -17.88 32.40
CA ALA A 524 -19.72 -18.39 31.62
C ALA A 524 -19.28 -18.97 30.27
N GLU A 525 -18.02 -19.42 30.21
CA GLU A 525 -17.43 -20.05 29.05
C GLU A 525 -18.21 -21.29 28.57
N ASP A 526 -18.23 -21.50 27.25
CA ASP A 526 -18.59 -22.79 26.66
C ASP A 526 -17.30 -23.58 26.47
N LEU A 527 -17.04 -24.53 27.37
CA LEU A 527 -15.81 -25.33 27.36
C LEU A 527 -15.89 -26.47 26.33
N PRO A 528 -14.79 -26.77 25.62
CA PRO A 528 -14.75 -27.91 24.73
C PRO A 528 -14.83 -29.22 25.53
N VAL A 529 -15.36 -30.26 24.90
CA VAL A 529 -15.48 -31.59 25.49
C VAL A 529 -14.70 -32.55 24.60
N PRO A 530 -13.55 -33.11 25.05
CA PRO A 530 -12.79 -34.10 24.30
C PRO A 530 -13.69 -35.26 23.83
N GLY A 531 -13.52 -35.67 22.59
CA GLY A 531 -14.36 -36.69 21.94
C GLY A 531 -15.71 -36.20 21.41
N VAL A 532 -16.23 -35.05 21.88
CA VAL A 532 -17.44 -34.41 21.32
C VAL A 532 -17.05 -33.23 20.42
N THR A 533 -16.17 -32.35 20.89
CA THR A 533 -15.57 -31.30 20.07
C THR A 533 -14.55 -31.95 19.12
N PRO A 534 -14.74 -31.87 17.79
CA PRO A 534 -13.83 -32.50 16.84
C PRO A 534 -12.40 -32.04 17.06
N ARG A 535 -11.41 -32.94 16.98
CA ARG A 535 -9.98 -32.60 17.11
C ARG A 535 -9.62 -31.79 18.37
N CYS A 536 -10.32 -32.01 19.47
CA CYS A 536 -9.97 -31.46 20.77
C CYS A 536 -9.28 -32.52 21.63
N GLY A 537 -8.03 -32.25 22.00
CA GLY A 537 -7.25 -33.10 22.90
C GLY A 537 -7.61 -32.91 24.37
N ASP A 538 -7.20 -33.89 25.17
CA ASP A 538 -7.31 -33.85 26.62
C ASP A 538 -6.29 -32.91 27.26
N VAL A 539 -6.66 -32.36 28.41
CA VAL A 539 -5.77 -31.56 29.27
C VAL A 539 -5.74 -32.15 30.69
N PRO A 540 -4.63 -32.02 31.44
CA PRO A 540 -4.56 -32.52 32.81
C PRO A 540 -5.69 -31.96 33.68
N GLY A 541 -6.49 -32.85 34.28
CA GLY A 541 -7.63 -32.47 35.12
C GLY A 541 -8.92 -32.08 34.37
N GLY A 542 -8.90 -32.09 33.03
CA GLY A 542 -10.03 -31.73 32.18
C GLY A 542 -10.27 -30.22 32.06
N TYR A 543 -11.11 -29.81 31.12
CA TYR A 543 -11.52 -28.41 30.99
C TYR A 543 -12.48 -28.03 32.13
N ARG A 544 -12.19 -26.94 32.83
CA ARG A 544 -12.98 -26.47 33.98
C ARG A 544 -13.24 -24.97 33.91
N MET A 545 -14.27 -24.55 34.65
CA MET A 545 -14.60 -23.14 34.85
C MET A 545 -13.69 -22.55 35.92
N PHE A 546 -13.33 -21.28 35.75
CA PHE A 546 -12.75 -20.45 36.80
C PHE A 546 -13.86 -19.83 37.65
N GLU A 547 -13.51 -19.13 38.74
CA GLU A 547 -14.51 -18.48 39.59
C GLU A 547 -15.23 -17.34 38.87
N ASN A 548 -14.48 -16.55 38.10
CA ASN A 548 -14.99 -15.40 37.33
C ASN A 548 -14.22 -15.18 36.03
N ASN A 549 -14.77 -14.34 35.18
CA ASN A 549 -14.19 -14.03 33.87
C ASN A 549 -12.80 -13.37 33.98
N PHE A 550 -12.56 -12.57 35.04
CA PHE A 550 -11.24 -12.01 35.29
C PHE A 550 -10.18 -13.09 35.51
N GLN A 551 -10.47 -14.10 36.34
CA GLN A 551 -9.51 -15.16 36.64
C GLN A 551 -9.18 -15.99 35.38
N ARG A 552 -10.19 -16.25 34.53
CA ARG A 552 -9.96 -16.86 33.21
C ARG A 552 -9.07 -16.00 32.32
N PHE A 553 -9.33 -14.70 32.22
CA PHE A 553 -8.50 -13.77 31.46
C PHE A 553 -7.06 -13.71 32.02
N GLN A 554 -6.92 -13.65 33.35
CA GLN A 554 -5.61 -13.64 34.01
C GLN A 554 -4.86 -14.93 33.72
N ALA A 555 -5.51 -16.10 33.75
CA ALA A 555 -4.90 -17.36 33.40
C ALA A 555 -4.37 -17.38 31.96
N GLN A 556 -5.14 -16.83 31.01
CA GLN A 556 -4.73 -16.73 29.60
C GLN A 556 -3.51 -15.80 29.43
N GLU A 557 -3.51 -14.65 30.10
CA GLU A 557 -2.37 -13.73 30.10
C GLU A 557 -1.12 -14.35 30.74
N LEU A 558 -1.28 -15.05 31.87
CA LEU A 558 -0.18 -15.76 32.53
C LEU A 558 0.40 -16.86 31.65
N THR A 559 -0.45 -17.65 31.00
CA THR A 559 0.00 -18.70 30.07
C THR A 559 0.83 -18.11 28.94
N LYS A 560 0.37 -17.00 28.34
CA LYS A 560 1.12 -16.28 27.30
C LYS A 560 2.45 -15.71 27.81
N ARG A 561 2.45 -15.07 28.98
CA ARG A 561 3.64 -14.41 29.55
C ARG A 561 4.71 -15.40 30.01
N ARG A 562 4.29 -16.59 30.43
CA ARG A 562 5.18 -17.65 30.95
C ARG A 562 5.61 -18.66 29.89
N ALA A 563 4.92 -18.73 28.75
CA ALA A 563 5.38 -19.50 27.62
C ALA A 563 6.68 -18.90 27.06
N ASP A 564 7.71 -19.73 26.91
CA ASP A 564 9.05 -19.28 26.53
C ASP A 564 9.02 -18.51 25.20
N GLY A 565 9.58 -17.30 25.24
CA GLY A 565 9.66 -16.40 24.10
C GLY A 565 8.32 -15.91 23.53
N ALA A 566 7.15 -16.30 24.04
CA ALA A 566 5.85 -15.95 23.46
C ALA A 566 5.50 -14.47 23.64
N PHE A 567 5.85 -13.89 24.80
CA PHE A 567 5.74 -12.45 25.06
C PHE A 567 7.12 -11.84 25.31
N THR A 568 7.41 -10.70 24.68
CA THR A 568 8.62 -9.92 24.97
C THR A 568 8.30 -8.43 25.00
N LEU A 569 8.93 -7.69 25.90
CA LEU A 569 8.75 -6.23 25.99
C LEU A 569 9.12 -5.54 24.67
N ARG A 570 10.18 -6.00 23.98
CA ARG A 570 10.59 -5.45 22.68
C ARG A 570 9.50 -5.64 21.61
N GLY A 571 8.93 -6.84 21.49
CA GLY A 571 7.89 -7.14 20.50
C GLY A 571 6.62 -6.36 20.79
N PHE A 572 6.24 -6.28 22.06
CA PHE A 572 5.15 -5.42 22.55
C PHE A 572 5.36 -3.94 22.15
N LEU A 573 6.53 -3.36 22.45
CA LEU A 573 6.83 -1.97 22.13
C LEU A 573 6.82 -1.70 20.62
N CYS A 574 7.36 -2.62 19.81
CA CYS A 574 7.30 -2.51 18.35
C CYS A 574 5.85 -2.53 17.83
N GLN A 575 4.99 -3.42 18.34
CA GLN A 575 3.56 -3.42 17.98
C GLN A 575 2.83 -2.15 18.46
N LEU A 576 3.14 -1.65 19.65
CA LEU A 576 2.57 -0.41 20.20
C LEU A 576 2.90 0.80 19.29
N VAL A 577 4.14 0.87 18.84
CA VAL A 577 4.61 1.89 17.91
C VAL A 577 3.89 1.77 16.55
N ALA A 578 3.72 0.55 16.03
CA ALA A 578 2.98 0.31 14.79
C ALA A 578 1.50 0.75 14.89
N ALA A 579 0.84 0.44 16.01
CA ALA A 579 -0.54 0.86 16.28
C ALA A 579 -0.64 2.39 16.37
N GLY A 580 0.27 3.03 17.12
CA GLY A 580 0.27 4.48 17.33
C GLY A 580 0.54 5.29 16.05
N TRP A 581 1.28 4.74 15.10
CA TRP A 581 1.53 5.38 13.80
C TRP A 581 0.54 5.00 12.70
N HIS A 582 -0.38 4.07 12.93
CA HIS A 582 -1.36 3.71 11.92
C HIS A 582 -2.25 4.91 11.57
N ARG A 583 -2.44 5.10 10.26
CA ARG A 583 -3.27 6.17 9.72
C ARG A 583 -3.82 5.78 8.35
N LYS A 584 -5.13 5.87 8.20
CA LYS A 584 -5.84 5.91 6.91
C LYS A 584 -6.59 7.23 6.77
N SER A 585 -6.47 7.85 5.60
CA SER A 585 -7.31 9.00 5.25
C SER A 585 -8.73 8.54 4.94
N ASP A 586 -9.69 9.44 5.07
CA ASP A 586 -11.09 9.15 4.73
C ASP A 586 -11.23 8.75 3.24
N GLU A 587 -10.39 9.30 2.36
CA GLU A 587 -10.30 8.90 0.94
C GLU A 587 -9.79 7.45 0.78
N GLN A 588 -8.74 7.07 1.49
CA GLN A 588 -8.21 5.70 1.44
C GLN A 588 -9.23 4.69 1.95
N LEU A 589 -9.98 5.03 3.01
CA LEU A 589 -11.02 4.17 3.56
C LEU A 589 -12.20 4.02 2.61
N ARG A 590 -12.66 5.11 1.97
CA ARG A 590 -13.71 5.03 0.95
C ARG A 590 -13.27 4.20 -0.25
N GLY A 591 -12.06 4.44 -0.76
CA GLY A 591 -11.52 3.64 -1.87
C GLY A 591 -11.37 2.16 -1.52
N MET A 592 -10.94 1.84 -0.30
CA MET A 592 -10.92 0.46 0.21
C MET A 592 -12.34 -0.12 0.28
N ALA A 593 -13.29 0.64 0.82
CA ALA A 593 -14.66 0.18 0.99
C ALA A 593 -15.36 -0.07 -0.36
N ASP A 594 -15.15 0.81 -1.33
CA ASP A 594 -15.63 0.68 -2.70
C ASP A 594 -15.02 -0.56 -3.39
N ALA A 595 -13.72 -0.79 -3.20
CA ALA A 595 -13.03 -1.91 -3.84
C ALA A 595 -13.43 -3.29 -3.26
N VAL A 596 -13.67 -3.37 -1.95
CA VAL A 596 -14.18 -4.59 -1.30
C VAL A 596 -15.66 -4.81 -1.62
N GLY A 597 -16.45 -3.73 -1.65
CA GLY A 597 -17.91 -3.74 -1.65
C GLY A 597 -18.41 -3.33 -0.27
N ARG A 598 -18.99 -2.13 -0.15
CA ARG A 598 -19.31 -1.50 1.14
C ARG A 598 -20.26 -2.36 1.99
N GLU A 599 -21.20 -3.02 1.34
CA GLU A 599 -22.18 -3.93 1.93
C GLU A 599 -21.56 -5.19 2.57
N ARG A 600 -20.30 -5.50 2.24
CA ARG A 600 -19.54 -6.65 2.76
C ARG A 600 -18.65 -6.28 3.94
N ILE A 601 -18.80 -5.06 4.45
CA ILE A 601 -17.98 -4.54 5.53
C ILE A 601 -18.86 -4.34 6.76
N MET A 602 -18.41 -4.93 7.87
CA MET A 602 -18.98 -4.69 9.19
C MET A 602 -17.96 -3.95 10.06
N VAL A 603 -18.40 -2.87 10.69
CA VAL A 603 -17.64 -2.16 11.72
C VAL A 603 -18.41 -2.29 13.03
N MET A 604 -17.75 -2.79 14.07
CA MET A 604 -18.35 -2.96 15.39
C MET A 604 -17.51 -2.29 16.46
N HIS A 605 -18.15 -1.56 17.37
CA HIS A 605 -17.48 -0.92 18.52
C HIS A 605 -18.36 -0.96 19.77
N GLY A 606 -17.75 -1.16 20.93
CA GLY A 606 -18.45 -1.17 22.22
C GLY A 606 -18.45 0.22 22.90
N THR A 607 -19.54 0.60 23.56
CA THR A 607 -19.58 1.88 24.31
C THR A 607 -18.76 1.84 25.60
N GLY A 608 -18.48 0.65 26.13
CA GLY A 608 -17.63 0.42 27.30
C GLY A 608 -16.15 0.16 26.97
N ASP A 609 -15.73 0.37 25.71
CA ASP A 609 -14.34 0.22 25.29
C ASP A 609 -13.46 1.34 25.89
N ASN A 610 -12.69 0.97 26.92
CA ASN A 610 -11.76 1.87 27.61
C ASN A 610 -10.38 1.96 26.93
N MET A 611 -10.15 1.19 25.86
CA MET A 611 -8.87 1.15 25.14
C MET A 611 -8.90 2.01 23.87
N ILE A 612 -9.94 1.87 23.05
CA ILE A 612 -10.20 2.72 21.88
C ILE A 612 -11.60 3.33 22.04
N THR A 613 -11.67 4.65 22.16
CA THR A 613 -12.95 5.32 22.39
C THR A 613 -13.92 5.09 21.23
N VAL A 614 -15.22 4.94 21.56
CA VAL A 614 -16.32 4.69 20.60
C VAL A 614 -16.36 5.68 19.42
N ALA A 615 -15.91 6.92 19.62
CA ALA A 615 -15.83 7.93 18.57
C ALA A 615 -14.93 7.50 17.39
N ASN A 616 -13.94 6.64 17.62
CA ASN A 616 -13.12 6.07 16.55
C ASN A 616 -13.92 5.09 15.68
N GLY A 617 -14.71 4.21 16.32
CA GLY A 617 -15.60 3.27 15.64
C GLY A 617 -16.70 4.00 14.88
N GLN A 618 -17.32 5.00 15.49
CA GLN A 618 -18.34 5.84 14.82
C GLN A 618 -17.77 6.49 13.57
N LYS A 619 -16.57 7.09 13.66
CA LYS A 619 -15.93 7.68 12.49
C LYS A 619 -15.66 6.65 11.37
N LEU A 620 -15.27 5.43 11.72
CA LEU A 620 -15.09 4.37 10.73
C LEU A 620 -16.42 4.02 10.05
N ILE A 621 -17.50 3.90 10.82
CA ILE A 621 -18.86 3.65 10.30
C ILE A 621 -19.23 4.75 9.30
N ASP A 622 -19.17 6.02 9.71
CA ASP A 622 -19.57 7.18 8.90
C ASP A 622 -18.81 7.27 7.56
N VAL A 623 -17.54 6.86 7.53
CA VAL A 623 -16.72 6.91 6.30
C VAL A 623 -17.01 5.74 5.36
N ILE A 624 -17.39 4.57 5.89
CA ILE A 624 -17.59 3.32 5.14
C ILE A 624 -19.03 3.17 4.60
N GLU A 625 -20.03 3.92 5.11
CA GLU A 625 -21.44 3.83 4.72
C GLU A 625 -21.68 3.61 3.20
N PRO A 626 -22.58 2.68 2.78
CA PRO A 626 -23.64 2.07 3.58
C PRO A 626 -23.28 0.71 4.23
N GLY A 627 -22.02 0.47 4.63
CA GLY A 627 -21.64 -0.75 5.37
C GLY A 627 -22.39 -0.98 6.70
N THR A 628 -22.27 -2.17 7.27
CA THR A 628 -22.94 -2.52 8.54
C THR A 628 -22.19 -1.92 9.72
N GLY A 629 -22.74 -0.85 10.32
CA GLY A 629 -22.20 -0.22 11.53
C GLY A 629 -22.93 -0.66 12.79
N LEU A 630 -22.18 -1.11 13.82
CA LEU A 630 -22.73 -1.55 15.10
C LEU A 630 -22.03 -0.86 16.26
N ILE A 631 -22.77 -0.01 16.99
CA ILE A 631 -22.36 0.49 18.31
C ILE A 631 -23.11 -0.30 19.37
N VAL A 632 -22.38 -1.10 20.15
CA VAL A 632 -22.97 -2.06 21.10
C VAL A 632 -22.87 -1.50 22.51
N GLU A 633 -24.03 -1.26 23.13
CA GLU A 633 -24.10 -0.70 24.47
C GLU A 633 -23.55 -1.68 25.53
N GLY A 634 -22.71 -1.17 26.44
CA GLY A 634 -22.19 -1.93 27.58
C GLY A 634 -21.19 -3.03 27.20
N MET A 635 -20.74 -3.06 25.95
CA MET A 635 -19.67 -3.94 25.48
C MET A 635 -18.31 -3.23 25.57
N GLY A 636 -17.28 -3.95 25.98
CA GLY A 636 -15.89 -3.48 26.01
C GLY A 636 -15.15 -3.62 24.67
N HIS A 637 -13.83 -3.73 24.76
CA HIS A 637 -12.89 -3.78 23.64
C HIS A 637 -12.82 -5.17 22.97
N ALA A 638 -13.22 -6.24 23.64
CA ALA A 638 -13.04 -7.62 23.17
C ALA A 638 -14.35 -8.42 23.10
N PRO A 639 -15.25 -8.13 22.13
CA PRO A 639 -16.49 -8.91 21.90
C PRO A 639 -16.24 -10.40 21.76
N ILE A 640 -15.08 -10.76 21.21
CA ILE A 640 -14.64 -12.12 20.93
C ILE A 640 -14.53 -12.98 22.20
N MET A 641 -14.41 -12.34 23.37
CA MET A 641 -14.44 -12.98 24.70
C MET A 641 -15.69 -12.57 25.47
N GLU A 642 -16.00 -11.27 25.49
CA GLU A 642 -17.05 -10.70 26.35
C GLU A 642 -18.48 -11.03 25.91
N ARG A 643 -18.68 -11.20 24.61
CA ARG A 643 -19.97 -11.48 23.96
C ARG A 643 -19.82 -12.59 22.92
N PHE A 644 -18.96 -13.58 23.19
CA PHE A 644 -18.50 -14.53 22.19
C PHE A 644 -19.62 -15.32 21.49
N LYS A 645 -20.67 -15.74 22.22
CA LYS A 645 -21.81 -16.48 21.63
C LYS A 645 -22.54 -15.64 20.60
N TRP A 646 -23.00 -14.46 21.04
CA TRP A 646 -23.65 -13.48 20.16
C TRP A 646 -22.76 -13.06 18.99
N PHE A 647 -21.47 -12.82 19.24
CA PHE A 647 -20.53 -12.44 18.18
C PHE A 647 -20.35 -13.56 17.15
N ASN A 648 -20.27 -14.83 17.58
CA ASN A 648 -20.16 -15.97 16.68
C ASN A 648 -21.42 -16.11 15.80
N GLU A 649 -22.61 -16.02 16.41
CA GLU A 649 -23.90 -16.08 15.69
C GLU A 649 -24.03 -14.95 14.68
N LEU A 650 -23.74 -13.71 15.09
CA LEU A 650 -23.76 -12.54 14.20
C LEU A 650 -22.75 -12.68 13.06
N LEU A 651 -21.52 -13.14 13.34
CA LEU A 651 -20.52 -13.31 12.29
C LEU A 651 -20.94 -14.42 11.32
N GLU A 652 -21.51 -15.52 11.80
CA GLU A 652 -22.05 -16.60 10.96
C GLU A 652 -23.19 -16.09 10.05
N GLU A 653 -24.14 -15.34 10.61
CA GLU A 653 -25.22 -14.68 9.87
C GLU A 653 -24.65 -13.81 8.73
N ARG A 654 -23.70 -12.93 9.04
CA ARG A 654 -23.08 -12.04 8.05
C ARG A 654 -22.30 -12.79 6.98
N LEU A 655 -21.55 -13.82 7.35
CA LEU A 655 -20.83 -14.66 6.38
C LEU A 655 -21.79 -15.34 5.40
N ASN A 656 -22.94 -15.82 5.88
CA ASN A 656 -23.97 -16.43 5.06
C ASN A 656 -24.65 -15.42 4.12
N GLU A 657 -24.83 -14.18 4.55
CA GLU A 657 -25.32 -13.09 3.69
C GLU A 657 -24.29 -12.70 2.63
N TRP A 658 -23.04 -12.46 3.02
CA TRP A 658 -21.98 -12.00 2.11
C TRP A 658 -21.56 -13.05 1.08
N THR A 659 -21.78 -14.34 1.34
CA THR A 659 -21.56 -15.41 0.36
C THR A 659 -22.55 -15.35 -0.81
N LYS A 660 -23.71 -14.70 -0.63
CA LYS A 660 -24.74 -14.55 -1.67
C LYS A 660 -24.51 -13.33 -2.59
N LEU A 661 -23.62 -12.44 -2.17
CA LEU A 661 -23.18 -11.27 -2.92
C LEU A 661 -21.96 -11.66 -3.74
#